data_AF-A0A942A2L2-F1
#
_entry.id   AF-A0A942A2L2-F1
#
_cell.length_a   1.000
_cell.length_b   1.000
_cell.length_c   1.000
_cell.angle_alpha   90.00
_cell.angle_beta   90.00
_cell.angle_gamma   90.00
#
_symmetry.space_group_name_H-M   'P 1'
#
loop_
_entity.id
_entity.type
_entity.pdbx_description
1 polymer ?
#
loop_
_entity_poly.entity_id
_entity_poly.type
_entity_poly.pdbx_seq_one_letter_code
_entity_poly.pdbx_strand_id
1 'polypeptide(L)'
;KVDPTNPDIVYTGSILVWKSVDGGRTWASFRGAAGGDDYHRIWIHPTDPKIMLVAGDQGAIITVNGGATWSSWYNQPTAQFYHVSTDNAWPYRVCGGQQESGSVCIASRGDDGQITFREWHPVGVEEYGYVAPDPLDPDIVYGGKVTRYDRRTGQVQNVAPRLFRSQDYRVLRTMPVLFSPADPKTLYFASNVVWQTHDGGTHWTQISPDLTRRDSVVPANVGVYASTEEARRRHPGVIYTLAPSPRSGGWIWAGTDDGLIHLTRDGGKTWRDVTPPDLVPWAKISLIEASPFDTLTAYAAINTFRLDDLRAHIYRTRDGGRSWTPITRGIPDAGVVNAVREDPVRPGLLFAGTEREVYFSLDAGDHWQSLRLNMPATSIRDLVIKDDDLVVGTHGRSFWILDDITPLRQLSPATAASVVVLFVPQRATRVRWNMNTDTPLPPDEPAGENPPDGAIINYWLGEGVSGAVTLEILDSAGALVRRYGSTDEPEKPIPGQNIADFWLRPPQTLSAAPGMHRFLWDLRYPVPPGLDRGYPLAQIVHNTIPEPNGPAVLPGRYTVRLTANGQARTQPLAVRMDPRVKTPPAALARKLAIERQVGEWLAWQSGTLSGLRSRRGEGQPDSAEAALTRLGRELNSLYGVVYEADAAPTAEVERQFTRLERTVGELRSRVKEGRVP
;
A
#
# COMPACT_ATOMS: atom_id res chain seq x y z
N LYS A 1 4.91 -36.45 -18.47
CA LYS A 1 4.18 -35.91 -19.65
C LYS A 1 4.88 -36.40 -20.90
N VAL A 2 4.16 -36.93 -21.88
CA VAL A 2 4.72 -37.42 -23.15
C VAL A 2 4.50 -36.33 -24.22
N ASP A 3 5.45 -36.17 -25.12
CA ASP A 3 5.31 -35.30 -26.29
C ASP A 3 4.19 -35.84 -27.21
N PRO A 4 3.24 -35.00 -27.63
CA PRO A 4 2.07 -35.45 -28.40
C PRO A 4 2.39 -35.92 -29.82
N THR A 5 3.59 -35.59 -30.34
CA THR A 5 4.02 -35.92 -31.70
C THR A 5 5.08 -37.03 -31.74
N ASN A 6 5.75 -37.31 -30.62
CA ASN A 6 6.75 -38.36 -30.52
C ASN A 6 6.74 -39.03 -29.13
N PRO A 7 6.25 -40.28 -29.01
CA PRO A 7 6.15 -40.96 -27.72
C PRO A 7 7.50 -41.26 -27.03
N ASP A 8 8.62 -41.21 -27.75
CA ASP A 8 9.96 -41.40 -27.16
C ASP A 8 10.44 -40.16 -26.39
N ILE A 9 9.82 -39.00 -26.63
CA ILE A 9 10.13 -37.77 -25.90
C ILE A 9 9.23 -37.67 -24.68
N VAL A 10 9.84 -37.73 -23.49
CA VAL A 10 9.13 -37.75 -22.21
C VAL A 10 9.72 -36.70 -21.27
N TYR A 11 8.83 -36.04 -20.53
CA TYR A 11 9.17 -35.02 -19.55
C TYR A 11 8.67 -35.43 -18.16
N THR A 12 9.43 -35.12 -17.11
CA THR A 12 8.98 -35.26 -15.72
C THR A 12 9.28 -33.99 -14.92
N GLY A 13 8.36 -33.62 -14.03
CA GLY A 13 8.51 -32.48 -13.12
C GLY A 13 8.98 -32.95 -11.73
N SER A 14 9.86 -32.16 -11.13
CA SER A 14 10.41 -32.31 -9.78
C SER A 14 11.04 -30.94 -9.42
N ILE A 15 12.07 -30.90 -8.59
CA ILE A 15 12.93 -29.73 -8.35
C ILE A 15 13.35 -29.06 -9.67
N LEU A 16 13.61 -29.89 -10.69
CA LEU A 16 13.85 -29.52 -12.08
C LEU A 16 12.84 -30.25 -12.99
N VAL A 17 12.60 -29.70 -14.18
CA VAL A 17 12.03 -30.45 -15.29
C VAL A 17 13.13 -31.27 -15.95
N TRP A 18 12.91 -32.57 -16.07
CA TRP A 18 13.78 -33.49 -16.78
C TRP A 18 13.17 -33.89 -18.12
N LYS A 19 14.02 -34.09 -19.13
CA LYS A 19 13.63 -34.57 -20.46
C LYS A 19 14.42 -35.82 -20.85
N SER A 20 13.70 -36.77 -21.42
CA SER A 20 14.20 -37.95 -22.13
C SER A 20 13.82 -37.84 -23.60
N VAL A 21 14.67 -38.38 -24.47
CA VAL A 21 14.40 -38.50 -25.93
C VAL A 21 14.45 -39.94 -26.43
N ASP A 22 14.55 -40.92 -25.53
CA ASP A 22 14.73 -42.35 -25.84
C ASP A 22 13.74 -43.25 -25.06
N GLY A 23 12.53 -42.74 -24.80
CA GLY A 23 11.47 -43.47 -24.11
C GLY A 23 11.66 -43.61 -22.60
N GLY A 24 12.53 -42.80 -21.98
CA GLY A 24 12.75 -42.73 -20.54
C GLY A 24 14.00 -43.47 -20.06
N ARG A 25 14.89 -43.89 -20.97
CA ARG A 25 16.12 -44.62 -20.63
C ARG A 25 17.21 -43.68 -20.14
N THR A 26 17.35 -42.50 -20.74
CA THR A 26 18.28 -41.47 -20.32
C THR A 26 17.58 -40.12 -20.11
N TRP A 27 18.07 -39.34 -19.15
CA TRP A 27 17.44 -38.08 -18.74
C TRP A 27 18.47 -36.96 -18.68
N ALA A 28 18.07 -35.78 -19.16
CA ALA A 28 18.82 -34.54 -19.05
C ALA A 28 17.97 -33.46 -18.37
N SER A 29 18.62 -32.57 -17.64
CA SER A 29 17.96 -31.37 -17.11
C SER A 29 17.47 -30.53 -18.28
N PHE A 30 16.17 -30.23 -18.28
CA PHE A 30 15.52 -29.43 -19.31
C PHE A 30 15.26 -28.00 -18.84
N ARG A 31 14.85 -27.84 -17.58
CA ARG A 31 14.57 -26.53 -16.98
C ARG A 31 14.67 -26.57 -15.45
N GLY A 32 15.26 -25.52 -14.88
CA GLY A 32 15.12 -25.15 -13.47
C GLY A 32 16.30 -24.29 -12.97
N ALA A 33 16.24 -23.86 -11.71
CA ALA A 33 17.27 -23.04 -11.07
C ALA A 33 18.08 -23.78 -10.00
N ALA A 34 19.22 -23.21 -9.60
CA ALA A 34 20.14 -23.83 -8.63
C ALA A 34 19.54 -24.04 -7.23
N GLY A 35 18.47 -23.32 -6.88
CA GLY A 35 17.74 -23.47 -5.61
C GLY A 35 16.56 -24.45 -5.66
N GLY A 36 16.15 -24.89 -6.86
CA GLY A 36 14.92 -25.65 -7.08
C GLY A 36 13.69 -24.75 -7.31
N ASP A 37 12.88 -25.09 -8.31
CA ASP A 37 11.64 -24.36 -8.65
C ASP A 37 10.37 -25.22 -8.44
N ASP A 38 10.53 -26.49 -8.07
CA ASP A 38 9.45 -27.47 -7.78
C ASP A 38 8.31 -27.48 -8.82
N TYR A 39 8.64 -27.95 -10.03
CA TYR A 39 7.69 -28.06 -11.13
C TYR A 39 6.70 -29.20 -10.96
N HIS A 40 5.41 -28.86 -10.90
CA HIS A 40 4.32 -29.80 -10.60
C HIS A 40 3.30 -29.96 -11.74
N ARG A 41 3.37 -29.11 -12.78
CA ARG A 41 2.54 -29.24 -14.00
C ARG A 41 3.34 -28.97 -15.27
N ILE A 42 3.07 -29.79 -16.29
CA ILE A 42 3.65 -29.67 -17.63
C ILE A 42 2.53 -29.79 -18.66
N TRP A 43 2.38 -28.77 -19.48
CA TRP A 43 1.52 -28.76 -20.66
C TRP A 43 2.38 -28.57 -21.91
N ILE A 44 2.03 -29.30 -22.97
CA ILE A 44 2.71 -29.29 -24.26
C ILE A 44 1.62 -29.10 -25.31
N HIS A 45 1.81 -28.16 -26.22
CA HIS A 45 0.84 -27.89 -27.26
C HIS A 45 0.68 -29.12 -28.17
N PRO A 46 -0.57 -29.55 -28.46
CA PRO A 46 -0.85 -30.86 -29.05
C PRO A 46 -0.28 -31.07 -30.46
N THR A 47 -0.09 -29.99 -31.23
CA THR A 47 0.42 -30.06 -32.61
C THR A 47 1.73 -29.31 -32.83
N ASP A 48 2.26 -28.64 -31.79
CA ASP A 48 3.54 -27.92 -31.87
C ASP A 48 4.27 -28.03 -30.53
N PRO A 49 5.03 -29.11 -30.30
CA PRO A 49 5.67 -29.36 -29.01
C PRO A 49 6.74 -28.34 -28.62
N LYS A 50 7.07 -27.38 -29.50
CA LYS A 50 7.94 -26.24 -29.13
C LYS A 50 7.25 -25.28 -28.18
N ILE A 51 5.92 -25.26 -28.17
CA ILE A 51 5.11 -24.46 -27.26
C ILE A 51 4.79 -25.30 -26.03
N MET A 52 5.35 -24.91 -24.88
CA MET A 52 5.16 -25.61 -23.61
C MET A 52 4.91 -24.61 -22.49
N LEU A 53 4.10 -25.02 -21.52
CA LEU A 53 3.92 -24.33 -20.25
C LEU A 53 4.35 -25.28 -19.13
N VAL A 54 5.16 -24.78 -18.21
CA VAL A 54 5.46 -25.48 -16.96
C VAL A 54 5.10 -24.59 -15.78
N ALA A 55 4.51 -25.17 -14.74
CA ALA A 55 4.20 -24.45 -13.50
C ALA A 55 5.07 -24.99 -12.38
N GLY A 56 5.80 -24.08 -11.74
CA GLY A 56 6.55 -24.29 -10.51
C GLY A 56 5.96 -23.46 -9.39
N ASP A 57 6.63 -23.50 -8.25
CA ASP A 57 6.14 -22.90 -7.00
C ASP A 57 6.06 -21.38 -7.05
N GLN A 58 6.93 -20.72 -7.83
CA GLN A 58 6.93 -19.27 -8.03
C GLN A 58 5.87 -18.79 -9.06
N GLY A 59 5.43 -19.67 -9.96
CA GLY A 59 4.48 -19.34 -11.02
C GLY A 59 4.65 -20.17 -12.29
N ALA A 60 3.89 -19.80 -13.33
CA ALA A 60 3.96 -20.45 -14.64
C ALA A 60 4.98 -19.77 -15.55
N ILE A 61 5.70 -20.56 -16.36
CA ILE A 61 6.59 -20.07 -17.42
C ILE A 61 6.29 -20.78 -18.73
N ILE A 62 6.49 -20.06 -19.83
CA ILE A 62 6.13 -20.49 -21.19
C ILE A 62 7.37 -20.46 -22.08
N THR A 63 7.58 -21.51 -22.87
CA THR A 63 8.49 -21.51 -24.02
C THR A 63 7.67 -21.59 -25.30
N VAL A 64 8.15 -20.93 -26.36
CA VAL A 64 7.62 -21.06 -27.73
C VAL A 64 8.67 -21.62 -28.72
N ASN A 65 9.83 -22.04 -28.22
CA ASN A 65 10.95 -22.53 -29.03
C ASN A 65 11.57 -23.82 -28.50
N GLY A 66 10.77 -24.67 -27.86
CA GLY A 66 11.17 -26.00 -27.38
C GLY A 66 12.09 -25.99 -26.17
N GLY A 67 12.04 -24.91 -25.36
CA GLY A 67 12.77 -24.77 -24.11
C GLY A 67 14.08 -24.01 -24.22
N ALA A 68 14.41 -23.45 -25.39
CA ALA A 68 15.62 -22.64 -25.57
C ALA A 68 15.55 -21.32 -24.80
N THR A 69 14.37 -20.69 -24.75
CA THR A 69 14.08 -19.55 -23.87
C THR A 69 12.71 -19.70 -23.22
N TRP A 70 12.52 -19.02 -22.09
CA TRP A 70 11.31 -19.07 -21.29
C TRP A 70 10.87 -17.66 -20.91
N SER A 71 9.57 -17.46 -20.78
CA SER A 71 9.01 -16.26 -20.14
C SER A 71 9.44 -16.18 -18.68
N SER A 72 9.36 -14.97 -18.12
CA SER A 72 9.48 -14.77 -16.68
C SER A 72 8.21 -15.21 -15.94
N TRP A 73 8.33 -15.60 -14.67
CA TRP A 73 7.20 -15.74 -13.75
C TRP A 73 6.92 -14.45 -12.97
N TYR A 74 7.83 -13.46 -13.00
CA TYR A 74 7.64 -12.14 -12.37
C TYR A 74 6.48 -11.32 -12.98
N ASN A 75 5.88 -11.81 -14.07
CA ASN A 75 4.72 -11.17 -14.70
C ASN A 75 3.37 -11.58 -14.06
N GLN A 76 3.39 -12.35 -12.96
CA GLN A 76 2.18 -12.83 -12.27
C GLN A 76 2.19 -12.38 -10.80
N PRO A 77 1.09 -11.84 -10.26
CA PRO A 77 1.01 -11.42 -8.86
C PRO A 77 0.73 -12.63 -7.94
N THR A 78 1.65 -13.60 -7.90
CA THR A 78 1.52 -14.86 -7.15
C THR A 78 2.06 -14.77 -5.73
N ALA A 79 2.60 -13.62 -5.31
CA ALA A 79 3.25 -13.48 -4.01
C ALA A 79 2.31 -13.84 -2.85
N GLN A 80 2.85 -14.62 -1.91
CA GLN A 80 2.14 -15.15 -0.75
C GLN A 80 2.85 -14.67 0.52
N PHE A 81 2.18 -13.84 1.30
CA PHE A 81 2.72 -13.24 2.51
C PHE A 81 2.07 -13.85 3.75
N TYR A 82 2.88 -14.33 4.69
CA TYR A 82 2.39 -14.88 5.96
C TYR A 82 2.16 -13.82 7.03
N HIS A 83 3.02 -12.81 7.03
CA HIS A 83 3.04 -11.69 7.97
C HIS A 83 3.32 -10.41 7.20
N VAL A 84 2.77 -9.31 7.68
CA VAL A 84 2.99 -7.98 7.09
C VAL A 84 3.37 -6.98 8.16
N SER A 85 4.42 -6.21 7.90
CA SER A 85 4.86 -5.10 8.73
C SER A 85 5.13 -3.87 7.87
N THR A 86 5.23 -2.72 8.53
CA THR A 86 5.64 -1.47 7.89
C THR A 86 6.75 -0.81 8.69
N ASP A 87 7.55 0.02 8.02
CA ASP A 87 8.55 0.85 8.68
C ASP A 87 8.10 2.31 8.84
N ASN A 88 9.01 3.17 9.31
CA ASN A 88 8.76 4.60 9.52
C ASN A 88 9.43 5.51 8.46
N ALA A 89 9.82 4.97 7.31
CA ALA A 89 10.37 5.78 6.20
C ALA A 89 9.28 6.62 5.51
N TRP A 90 9.69 7.56 4.65
CA TRP A 90 8.77 8.22 3.71
C TRP A 90 9.29 8.11 2.26
N PRO A 91 8.49 7.51 1.34
CA PRO A 91 7.31 6.69 1.62
C PRO A 91 7.66 5.51 2.54
N TYR A 92 6.69 5.05 3.34
CA TYR A 92 6.94 3.89 4.20
C TYR A 92 7.09 2.65 3.33
N ARG A 93 7.77 1.62 3.84
CA ARG A 93 7.93 0.35 3.16
C ARG A 93 7.04 -0.72 3.79
N VAL A 94 6.46 -1.57 2.95
CA VAL A 94 5.69 -2.75 3.33
C VAL A 94 6.59 -3.96 3.23
N CYS A 95 6.66 -4.73 4.31
CA CYS A 95 7.63 -5.79 4.48
C CYS A 95 6.97 -7.13 4.84
N GLY A 96 7.52 -8.23 4.33
CA GLY A 96 7.04 -9.58 4.65
C GLY A 96 7.95 -10.69 4.12
N GLY A 97 7.82 -11.88 4.73
CA GLY A 97 8.32 -13.12 4.16
C GLY A 97 7.41 -13.58 3.02
N GLN A 98 8.00 -13.86 1.86
CA GLN A 98 7.31 -14.27 0.64
C GLN A 98 7.62 -15.75 0.35
N GLN A 99 6.58 -16.59 0.39
CA GLN A 99 6.68 -18.02 0.03
C GLN A 99 7.42 -18.18 -1.30
N GLU A 100 8.41 -19.07 -1.34
CA GLU A 100 9.17 -19.50 -2.54
C GLU A 100 10.07 -18.42 -3.16
N SER A 101 10.18 -17.25 -2.50
CA SER A 101 10.92 -16.08 -3.03
C SER A 101 11.72 -15.31 -1.96
N GLY A 102 11.72 -15.77 -0.70
CA GLY A 102 12.52 -15.18 0.37
C GLY A 102 11.78 -14.05 1.10
N SER A 103 12.28 -12.82 1.06
CA SER A 103 11.63 -11.69 1.73
C SER A 103 11.60 -10.47 0.86
N VAL A 104 10.79 -9.49 1.25
CA VAL A 104 10.72 -8.20 0.60
C VAL A 104 10.47 -7.10 1.63
N CYS A 105 11.03 -5.92 1.35
CA CYS A 105 10.45 -4.65 1.74
C CYS A 105 10.33 -3.76 0.50
N ILE A 106 9.12 -3.31 0.18
CA ILE A 106 8.81 -2.48 -1.00
C ILE A 106 8.17 -1.16 -0.57
N ALA A 107 8.47 -0.06 -1.26
CA ALA A 107 7.87 1.24 -0.96
C ALA A 107 6.36 1.25 -1.23
N SER A 108 5.59 1.95 -0.39
CA SER A 108 4.14 2.16 -0.59
C SER A 108 3.80 3.17 -1.68
N ARG A 109 4.81 3.85 -2.23
CA ARG A 109 4.74 4.74 -3.39
C ARG A 109 6.08 4.71 -4.11
N GLY A 110 6.08 4.56 -5.43
CA GLY A 110 7.26 4.76 -6.28
C GLY A 110 7.39 6.22 -6.73
N ASP A 111 8.62 6.67 -6.96
CA ASP A 111 8.89 8.04 -7.45
C ASP A 111 8.60 8.19 -8.96
N ASP A 112 8.60 7.08 -9.69
CA ASP A 112 8.40 7.01 -11.15
C ASP A 112 6.91 6.87 -11.55
N GLY A 113 6.00 7.39 -10.73
CA GLY A 113 4.55 7.45 -11.00
C GLY A 113 3.77 6.14 -10.82
N GLN A 114 4.46 5.04 -10.48
CA GLN A 114 3.91 3.71 -10.21
C GLN A 114 4.88 2.91 -9.33
N ILE A 115 4.40 1.83 -8.71
CA ILE A 115 5.21 0.93 -7.87
C ILE A 115 5.69 -0.22 -8.76
N THR A 116 6.99 -0.43 -8.89
CA THR A 116 7.56 -1.42 -9.82
C THR A 116 8.53 -2.36 -9.14
N PHE A 117 9.15 -3.25 -9.91
CA PHE A 117 10.27 -4.07 -9.45
C PHE A 117 11.47 -3.23 -8.97
N ARG A 118 11.57 -1.94 -9.34
CA ARG A 118 12.65 -1.03 -8.88
C ARG A 118 12.58 -0.75 -7.38
N GLU A 119 11.37 -0.76 -6.81
CA GLU A 119 11.14 -0.57 -5.38
C GLU A 119 11.22 -1.90 -4.59
N TRP A 120 11.30 -3.04 -5.28
CA TRP A 120 11.28 -4.38 -4.67
C TRP A 120 12.68 -4.83 -4.24
N HIS A 121 12.92 -5.04 -2.94
CA HIS A 121 14.23 -5.51 -2.47
C HIS A 121 14.12 -6.52 -1.32
N PRO A 122 14.89 -7.64 -1.35
CA PRO A 122 14.95 -8.58 -0.24
C PRO A 122 15.66 -7.98 0.98
N VAL A 123 15.28 -8.43 2.16
CA VAL A 123 15.76 -7.84 3.44
C VAL A 123 16.38 -8.87 4.37
N GLY A 124 16.96 -9.94 3.80
CA GLY A 124 17.71 -10.93 4.59
C GLY A 124 16.86 -11.75 5.56
N VAL A 125 15.55 -11.78 5.35
CA VAL A 125 14.58 -12.59 6.10
C VAL A 125 14.15 -13.80 5.25
N GLU A 126 13.80 -14.90 5.91
CA GLU A 126 13.31 -16.13 5.26
C GLU A 126 11.83 -16.04 4.85
N GLU A 127 11.40 -16.91 3.93
CA GLU A 127 10.09 -16.89 3.26
C GLU A 127 8.83 -16.98 4.14
N TYR A 128 8.96 -17.47 5.36
CA TYR A 128 7.84 -17.64 6.30
C TYR A 128 7.87 -16.63 7.45
N GLY A 129 8.96 -15.87 7.56
CA GLY A 129 9.35 -15.19 8.78
C GLY A 129 8.55 -13.93 9.05
N TYR A 130 8.44 -13.58 10.32
CA TYR A 130 8.19 -12.20 10.71
C TYR A 130 9.31 -11.31 10.17
N VAL A 131 8.94 -10.13 9.69
CA VAL A 131 9.87 -9.04 9.36
C VAL A 131 9.56 -7.91 10.33
N ALA A 132 10.59 -7.36 10.95
CA ALA A 132 10.50 -6.31 11.96
C ALA A 132 11.51 -5.21 11.63
N PRO A 133 11.13 -4.21 10.81
CA PRO A 133 11.91 -3.00 10.63
C PRO A 133 12.17 -2.32 11.98
N ASP A 134 13.38 -1.81 12.19
CA ASP A 134 13.70 -1.05 13.39
C ASP A 134 12.92 0.27 13.38
N PRO A 135 12.11 0.57 14.43
CA PRO A 135 11.28 1.75 14.46
C PRO A 135 12.08 3.06 14.54
N LEU A 136 13.35 3.01 14.96
CA LEU A 136 14.26 4.15 15.10
C LEU A 136 15.22 4.30 13.91
N ASP A 137 15.48 3.21 13.18
CA ASP A 137 16.32 3.22 12.00
C ASP A 137 15.73 2.32 10.89
N PRO A 138 14.96 2.87 9.94
CA PRO A 138 14.21 2.05 8.99
C PRO A 138 15.12 1.32 7.97
N ASP A 139 16.42 1.61 7.92
CA ASP A 139 17.37 0.85 7.09
C ASP A 139 17.89 -0.42 7.80
N ILE A 140 17.55 -0.62 9.08
CA ILE A 140 17.81 -1.85 9.80
C ILE A 140 16.53 -2.67 9.88
N VAL A 141 16.62 -3.95 9.50
CA VAL A 141 15.49 -4.86 9.50
C VAL A 141 15.87 -6.15 10.22
N TYR A 142 15.01 -6.60 11.14
CA TYR A 142 15.15 -7.88 11.83
C TYR A 142 14.14 -8.90 11.29
N GLY A 143 14.42 -10.21 11.40
CA GLY A 143 13.38 -11.21 11.09
C GLY A 143 13.86 -12.63 10.86
N GLY A 144 12.91 -13.50 10.49
CA GLY A 144 13.16 -14.90 10.13
C GLY A 144 13.95 -15.64 11.19
N LYS A 145 15.14 -16.16 10.83
CA LYS A 145 16.10 -16.85 11.73
C LYS A 145 16.79 -15.93 12.74
N VAL A 146 16.11 -14.85 13.14
CA VAL A 146 16.63 -13.76 13.96
C VAL A 146 17.88 -13.16 13.32
N THR A 147 17.73 -12.74 12.06
CA THR A 147 18.76 -12.00 11.33
C THR A 147 18.57 -10.50 11.51
N ARG A 148 19.67 -9.75 11.35
CA ARG A 148 19.72 -8.29 11.22
C ARG A 148 20.26 -7.97 9.83
N TYR A 149 19.47 -7.30 9.02
CA TYR A 149 19.83 -6.77 7.70
C TYR A 149 20.09 -5.27 7.80
N ASP A 150 21.17 -4.82 7.18
CA ASP A 150 21.49 -3.40 7.02
C ASP A 150 21.38 -3.02 5.54
N ARG A 151 20.38 -2.21 5.20
CA ARG A 151 20.10 -1.80 3.82
C ARG A 151 21.21 -0.95 3.21
N ARG A 152 22.00 -0.26 4.03
CA ARG A 152 23.07 0.64 3.57
C ARG A 152 24.25 -0.14 3.01
N THR A 153 24.49 -1.33 3.55
CA THR A 153 25.61 -2.20 3.14
C THR A 153 25.14 -3.48 2.42
N GLY A 154 23.85 -3.80 2.50
CA GLY A 154 23.27 -5.04 2.02
C GLY A 154 23.62 -6.27 2.86
N GLN A 155 24.29 -6.10 4.01
CA GLN A 155 24.79 -7.21 4.82
C GLN A 155 23.72 -7.78 5.74
N VAL A 156 23.79 -9.09 5.96
CA VAL A 156 22.91 -9.84 6.86
C VAL A 156 23.76 -10.54 7.92
N GLN A 157 23.38 -10.39 9.18
CA GLN A 157 24.03 -11.04 10.31
C GLN A 157 22.99 -11.87 11.09
N ASN A 158 23.33 -13.08 11.50
CA ASN A 158 22.50 -13.81 12.47
C ASN A 158 22.78 -13.25 13.88
N VAL A 159 21.72 -12.82 14.57
CA VAL A 159 21.77 -12.23 15.92
C VAL A 159 20.87 -13.00 16.89
N ALA A 160 20.63 -14.29 16.64
CA ALA A 160 19.86 -15.15 17.51
C ALA A 160 20.49 -15.32 18.91
N PRO A 161 19.71 -15.44 20.00
CA PRO A 161 20.23 -15.72 21.35
C PRO A 161 21.00 -17.06 21.44
N ARG A 162 20.66 -18.01 20.56
CA ARG A 162 21.19 -19.38 20.52
C ARG A 162 21.15 -19.91 19.09
N LEU A 163 21.94 -20.95 18.82
CA LEU A 163 21.79 -21.77 17.62
C LEU A 163 20.58 -22.70 17.81
N PHE A 164 19.44 -22.38 17.20
CA PHE A 164 18.13 -23.02 17.45
C PHE A 164 17.94 -24.45 16.91
N ARG A 165 18.98 -25.29 16.97
CA ARG A 165 18.91 -26.74 16.75
C ARG A 165 19.11 -27.53 18.06
N SER A 166 18.65 -26.99 19.19
CA SER A 166 18.70 -27.65 20.51
C SER A 166 17.37 -28.32 20.85
N GLN A 167 17.37 -29.38 21.66
CA GLN A 167 16.14 -30.03 22.12
C GLN A 167 15.31 -29.16 23.09
N ASP A 168 15.95 -28.22 23.80
CA ASP A 168 15.33 -27.41 24.85
C ASP A 168 14.47 -26.26 24.31
N TYR A 169 14.82 -25.73 23.13
CA TYR A 169 14.14 -24.61 22.49
C TYR A 169 13.60 -25.00 21.13
N ARG A 170 12.28 -24.92 21.00
CA ARG A 170 11.56 -25.33 19.80
C ARG A 170 11.14 -24.10 19.02
N VAL A 171 11.45 -24.13 17.74
CA VAL A 171 11.14 -23.05 16.80
C VAL A 171 10.37 -23.62 15.61
N LEU A 172 9.54 -22.77 15.00
CA LEU A 172 8.97 -23.00 13.68
C LEU A 172 9.45 -21.90 12.73
N ARG A 173 9.26 -22.12 11.42
CA ARG A 173 9.71 -21.18 10.38
C ARG A 173 9.07 -19.79 10.47
N THR A 174 7.98 -19.65 11.21
CA THR A 174 7.16 -18.42 11.31
C THR A 174 7.14 -17.85 12.73
N MET A 175 8.26 -17.99 13.43
CA MET A 175 8.43 -17.54 14.81
C MET A 175 8.33 -16.01 14.98
N PRO A 176 7.71 -15.50 16.06
CA PRO A 176 7.59 -14.07 16.31
C PRO A 176 8.95 -13.38 16.50
N VAL A 177 9.17 -12.29 15.78
CA VAL A 177 10.23 -11.30 15.98
C VAL A 177 9.58 -9.92 15.80
N LEU A 178 9.55 -9.09 16.84
CA LEU A 178 8.89 -7.78 16.79
C LEU A 178 9.35 -6.84 17.90
N PHE A 179 9.30 -5.53 17.60
CA PHE A 179 9.61 -4.49 18.56
C PHE A 179 8.42 -4.21 19.49
N SER A 180 8.72 -3.82 20.72
CA SER A 180 7.71 -3.29 21.65
C SER A 180 7.18 -1.94 21.15
N PRO A 181 5.86 -1.75 21.01
CA PRO A 181 5.31 -0.44 20.68
C PRO A 181 5.47 0.58 21.83
N ALA A 182 5.62 0.11 23.08
CA ALA A 182 5.81 0.97 24.25
C ALA A 182 7.28 1.36 24.50
N ASP A 183 8.24 0.58 23.98
CA ASP A 183 9.67 0.89 24.02
C ASP A 183 10.35 0.46 22.71
N PRO A 184 10.61 1.41 21.79
CA PRO A 184 11.10 1.09 20.45
C PRO A 184 12.50 0.47 20.42
N LYS A 185 13.23 0.41 21.55
CA LYS A 185 14.52 -0.29 21.64
C LYS A 185 14.38 -1.77 22.00
N THR A 186 13.25 -2.15 22.59
CA THR A 186 13.03 -3.53 23.01
C THR A 186 12.58 -4.38 21.84
N LEU A 187 13.41 -5.37 21.47
CA LEU A 187 13.07 -6.39 20.49
C LEU A 187 12.79 -7.71 21.20
N TYR A 188 11.68 -8.35 20.83
CA TYR A 188 11.30 -9.68 21.30
C TYR A 188 11.52 -10.73 20.20
N PHE A 189 11.83 -11.94 20.65
CA PHE A 189 11.86 -13.14 19.83
C PHE A 189 11.19 -14.28 20.61
N ALA A 190 10.37 -15.10 19.95
CA ALA A 190 9.69 -16.23 20.59
C ALA A 190 10.03 -17.59 19.95
N SER A 191 10.33 -18.56 20.82
CA SER A 191 10.33 -20.00 20.54
C SER A 191 9.14 -20.63 21.29
N ASN A 192 9.29 -21.79 21.92
CA ASN A 192 8.48 -22.18 23.08
C ASN A 192 8.65 -21.25 24.32
N VAL A 193 9.67 -20.38 24.33
CA VAL A 193 9.89 -19.36 25.38
C VAL A 193 10.05 -17.97 24.76
N VAL A 194 9.96 -16.92 25.56
CA VAL A 194 10.13 -15.52 25.15
C VAL A 194 11.53 -15.03 25.48
N TRP A 195 12.17 -14.38 24.51
CA TRP A 195 13.46 -13.72 24.61
C TRP A 195 13.33 -12.21 24.40
N GLN A 196 14.19 -11.45 25.06
CA GLN A 196 14.23 -9.99 24.97
C GLN A 196 15.66 -9.48 24.76
N THR A 197 15.83 -8.45 23.94
CA THR A 197 17.06 -7.67 23.77
C THR A 197 16.76 -6.17 23.73
N HIS A 198 17.75 -5.34 24.08
CA HIS A 198 17.70 -3.87 23.99
C HIS A 198 18.86 -3.30 23.16
N ASP A 199 19.70 -4.16 22.57
CA ASP A 199 20.95 -3.78 21.91
C ASP A 199 21.12 -4.45 20.53
N GLY A 200 19.99 -4.65 19.86
CA GLY A 200 19.96 -5.17 18.50
C GLY A 200 20.38 -6.64 18.37
N GLY A 201 20.22 -7.41 19.45
CA GLY A 201 20.51 -8.85 19.48
C GLY A 201 21.93 -9.21 19.86
N THR A 202 22.72 -8.25 20.39
CA THR A 202 24.06 -8.53 20.93
C THR A 202 23.96 -9.33 22.23
N HIS A 203 23.01 -8.96 23.10
CA HIS A 203 22.69 -9.70 24.31
C HIS A 203 21.19 -9.98 24.39
N TRP A 204 20.85 -11.20 24.81
CA TRP A 204 19.47 -11.64 24.97
C TRP A 204 19.23 -12.21 26.37
N THR A 205 18.03 -11.96 26.90
CA THR A 205 17.55 -12.51 28.16
C THR A 205 16.30 -13.35 27.90
N GLN A 206 16.25 -14.56 28.44
CA GLN A 206 15.01 -15.34 28.49
C GLN A 206 14.10 -14.79 29.58
N ILE A 207 12.86 -14.47 29.24
CA ILE A 207 11.88 -13.84 30.13
C ILE A 207 10.60 -14.67 30.28
N SER A 208 10.62 -15.96 29.95
CA SER A 208 9.50 -16.86 30.24
C SER A 208 9.97 -18.29 30.48
N PRO A 209 9.18 -19.12 31.19
CA PRO A 209 9.29 -20.57 31.06
C PRO A 209 8.78 -21.03 29.69
N ASP A 210 8.76 -22.35 29.46
CA ASP A 210 8.02 -22.95 28.35
C ASP A 210 6.53 -22.64 28.51
N LEU A 211 5.94 -21.93 27.54
CA LEU A 211 4.54 -21.49 27.57
C LEU A 211 3.61 -22.41 26.78
N THR A 212 4.07 -23.57 26.34
CA THR A 212 3.28 -24.48 25.49
C THR A 212 2.74 -25.65 26.32
N ARG A 213 1.85 -26.46 25.72
CA ARG A 213 1.35 -27.67 26.38
C ARG A 213 2.50 -28.65 26.61
N ARG A 214 2.51 -29.26 27.80
CA ARG A 214 3.49 -30.28 28.17
C ARG A 214 3.24 -31.61 27.47
N ASP A 215 1.96 -31.99 27.39
CA ASP A 215 1.55 -33.27 26.84
C ASP A 215 1.11 -33.12 25.38
N SER A 216 1.56 -34.06 24.55
CA SER A 216 1.08 -34.18 23.17
C SER A 216 -0.36 -34.70 23.17
N VAL A 217 -1.24 -33.99 22.49
CA VAL A 217 -2.64 -34.41 22.27
C VAL A 217 -2.82 -34.71 20.79
N VAL A 218 -3.33 -35.88 20.45
CA VAL A 218 -3.66 -36.25 19.06
C VAL A 218 -5.08 -35.77 18.75
N PRO A 219 -5.27 -34.85 17.78
CA PRO A 219 -6.60 -34.39 17.40
C PRO A 219 -7.48 -35.52 16.86
N ALA A 220 -8.78 -35.46 17.14
CA ALA A 220 -9.74 -36.47 16.69
C ALA A 220 -9.81 -36.57 15.15
N ASN A 221 -9.62 -35.46 14.45
CA ASN A 221 -9.66 -35.40 12.98
C ASN A 221 -8.43 -36.01 12.28
N VAL A 222 -7.39 -36.42 13.02
CA VAL A 222 -6.32 -37.30 12.49
C VAL A 222 -6.89 -38.66 12.07
N GLY A 223 -8.04 -39.06 12.63
CA GLY A 223 -8.82 -40.21 12.19
C GLY A 223 -8.06 -41.52 12.33
N VAL A 224 -8.01 -42.30 11.25
CA VAL A 224 -7.39 -43.64 11.23
C VAL A 224 -5.90 -43.63 11.59
N TYR A 225 -5.22 -42.49 11.48
CA TYR A 225 -3.81 -42.36 11.81
C TYR A 225 -3.55 -42.09 13.30
N ALA A 226 -4.58 -41.86 14.12
CA ALA A 226 -4.42 -41.44 15.51
C ALA A 226 -3.69 -42.47 16.41
N SER A 227 -3.75 -43.76 16.05
CA SER A 227 -3.01 -44.82 16.74
C SER A 227 -1.57 -45.00 16.27
N THR A 228 -1.15 -44.31 15.21
CA THR A 228 0.22 -44.44 14.68
C THR A 228 1.24 -43.87 15.66
N GLU A 229 2.43 -44.44 15.65
CA GLU A 229 3.54 -43.91 16.45
C GLU A 229 3.89 -42.48 16.03
N GLU A 230 3.79 -42.16 14.73
CA GLU A 230 4.03 -40.82 14.21
C GLU A 230 3.08 -39.77 14.79
N ALA A 231 1.77 -40.06 14.82
CA ALA A 231 0.78 -39.18 15.42
C ALA A 231 1.03 -38.97 16.92
N ARG A 232 1.59 -39.97 17.62
CA ARG A 232 1.86 -39.91 19.08
C ARG A 232 3.23 -39.32 19.42
N ARG A 233 4.22 -39.41 18.52
CA ARG A 233 5.62 -38.98 18.75
C ARG A 233 5.81 -37.46 18.78
N ARG A 234 4.91 -36.68 18.18
CA ARG A 234 5.12 -35.24 17.98
C ARG A 234 3.90 -34.43 18.39
N HIS A 235 4.06 -33.53 19.37
CA HIS A 235 4.09 -32.08 19.11
C HIS A 235 4.29 -31.28 20.39
N PRO A 236 5.54 -30.97 20.76
CA PRO A 236 5.79 -29.93 21.74
C PRO A 236 5.64 -28.57 21.01
N GLY A 237 4.61 -27.80 21.39
CA GLY A 237 4.19 -26.57 20.70
C GLY A 237 5.24 -25.44 20.69
N VAL A 238 4.88 -24.33 20.07
CA VAL A 238 5.65 -23.07 20.10
C VAL A 238 4.75 -21.87 20.37
N ILE A 239 5.34 -20.76 20.81
CA ILE A 239 4.66 -19.46 20.82
C ILE A 239 4.57 -19.00 19.36
N TYR A 240 3.34 -18.87 18.87
CA TYR A 240 3.04 -18.52 17.49
C TYR A 240 2.83 -17.01 17.30
N THR A 241 2.42 -16.32 18.38
CA THR A 241 2.19 -14.87 18.36
C THR A 241 2.58 -14.25 19.70
N LEU A 242 3.12 -13.03 19.65
CA LEU A 242 3.37 -12.17 20.79
C LEU A 242 2.68 -10.82 20.56
N ALA A 243 2.08 -10.26 21.61
CA ALA A 243 1.49 -8.93 21.59
C ALA A 243 1.91 -8.13 22.84
N PRO A 244 3.06 -7.43 22.78
CA PRO A 244 3.43 -6.46 23.79
C PRO A 244 2.44 -5.29 23.80
N SER A 245 2.05 -4.82 24.98
CA SER A 245 1.11 -3.71 25.09
C SER A 245 1.74 -2.39 24.63
N PRO A 246 1.07 -1.60 23.77
CA PRO A 246 1.50 -0.23 23.46
C PRO A 246 1.45 0.72 24.65
N ARG A 247 0.78 0.33 25.73
CA ARG A 247 0.53 1.17 26.92
C ARG A 247 1.45 0.82 28.09
N SER A 248 2.11 -0.35 28.07
CA SER A 248 2.97 -0.79 29.16
C SER A 248 4.02 -1.80 28.68
N GLY A 249 5.30 -1.45 28.80
CA GLY A 249 6.41 -2.36 28.46
C GLY A 249 6.52 -3.61 29.34
N GLY A 250 5.77 -3.68 30.45
CA GLY A 250 5.72 -4.87 31.30
C GLY A 250 4.62 -5.87 30.93
N TRP A 251 3.69 -5.49 30.06
CA TRP A 251 2.54 -6.31 29.68
C TRP A 251 2.77 -6.96 28.32
N ILE A 252 2.75 -8.29 28.29
CA ILE A 252 2.99 -9.06 27.07
C ILE A 252 2.02 -10.24 27.06
N TRP A 253 1.25 -10.35 25.98
CA TRP A 253 0.44 -11.52 25.68
C TRP A 253 1.23 -12.47 24.80
N ALA A 254 1.10 -13.77 25.05
CA ALA A 254 1.68 -14.83 24.22
C ALA A 254 0.58 -15.84 23.84
N GLY A 255 0.52 -16.20 22.57
CA GLY A 255 -0.39 -17.21 22.05
C GLY A 255 0.38 -18.34 21.38
N THR A 256 -0.02 -19.59 21.61
CA THR A 256 0.69 -20.77 21.10
C THR A 256 -0.04 -21.45 19.96
N ASP A 257 0.69 -22.26 19.17
CA ASP A 257 0.09 -23.04 18.09
C ASP A 257 -0.67 -24.28 18.56
N ASP A 258 -0.52 -24.65 19.83
CA ASP A 258 -1.25 -25.71 20.51
C ASP A 258 -2.43 -25.20 21.37
N GLY A 259 -2.73 -23.89 21.32
CA GLY A 259 -3.99 -23.31 21.79
C GLY A 259 -3.99 -22.84 23.25
N LEU A 260 -2.90 -22.24 23.71
CA LEU A 260 -2.81 -21.56 25.01
C LEU A 260 -2.59 -20.05 24.82
N ILE A 261 -3.16 -19.26 25.74
CA ILE A 261 -2.91 -17.83 25.85
C ILE A 261 -2.33 -17.54 27.24
N HIS A 262 -1.19 -16.86 27.28
CA HIS A 262 -0.53 -16.44 28.51
C HIS A 262 -0.37 -14.93 28.59
N LEU A 263 -0.39 -14.39 29.80
CA LEU A 263 -0.16 -12.97 30.09
C LEU A 263 0.91 -12.81 31.17
N THR A 264 1.88 -11.94 30.92
CA THR A 264 2.72 -11.33 31.95
C THR A 264 2.36 -9.85 32.13
N ARG A 265 2.56 -9.33 33.34
CA ARG A 265 2.32 -7.92 33.70
C ARG A 265 3.55 -7.24 34.33
N ASP A 266 4.66 -7.98 34.43
CA ASP A 266 5.87 -7.60 35.16
C ASP A 266 7.15 -7.78 34.33
N GLY A 267 7.03 -7.72 33.00
CA GLY A 267 8.15 -7.86 32.07
C GLY A 267 8.65 -9.29 31.93
N GLY A 268 7.78 -10.27 32.13
CA GLY A 268 8.09 -11.69 31.96
C GLY A 268 8.58 -12.40 33.23
N LYS A 269 8.64 -11.74 34.38
CA LYS A 269 9.04 -12.40 35.64
C LYS A 269 8.03 -13.46 36.05
N THR A 270 6.74 -13.19 35.85
CA THR A 270 5.66 -14.16 36.06
C THR A 270 4.70 -14.20 34.87
N TRP A 271 4.22 -15.40 34.55
CA TRP A 271 3.26 -15.66 33.46
C TRP A 271 2.06 -16.42 34.01
N ARG A 272 0.87 -16.04 33.55
CA ARG A 272 -0.40 -16.70 33.90
C ARG A 272 -1.06 -17.25 32.66
N ASP A 273 -1.52 -18.49 32.72
CA ASP A 273 -2.45 -19.05 31.73
C ASP A 273 -3.80 -18.33 31.89
N VAL A 274 -4.27 -17.75 30.79
CA VAL A 274 -5.51 -16.99 30.68
C VAL A 274 -6.33 -17.49 29.49
N THR A 275 -6.14 -18.75 29.10
CA THR A 275 -6.79 -19.37 27.95
C THR A 275 -8.32 -19.44 28.16
N PRO A 276 -9.15 -19.05 27.17
CA PRO A 276 -10.59 -19.30 27.21
C PRO A 276 -10.87 -20.80 27.42
N PRO A 277 -11.79 -21.18 28.31
CA PRO A 277 -12.02 -22.58 28.67
C PRO A 277 -12.53 -23.44 27.52
N ASP A 278 -13.17 -22.83 26.52
CA ASP A 278 -13.72 -23.52 25.35
C ASP A 278 -12.66 -23.82 24.26
N LEU A 279 -11.42 -23.31 24.42
CA LEU A 279 -10.35 -23.63 23.47
C LEU A 279 -9.77 -25.03 23.73
N VAL A 280 -9.69 -25.80 22.65
CA VAL A 280 -9.16 -27.17 22.65
C VAL A 280 -7.69 -27.18 22.20
N PRO A 281 -6.92 -28.23 22.51
CA PRO A 281 -5.60 -28.43 21.93
C PRO A 281 -5.64 -28.28 20.40
N TRP A 282 -4.61 -27.66 19.83
CA TRP A 282 -4.47 -27.34 18.39
C TRP A 282 -5.37 -26.22 17.85
N ALA A 283 -6.18 -25.57 18.69
CA ALA A 283 -6.83 -24.32 18.33
C ALA A 283 -5.78 -23.20 18.27
N LYS A 284 -5.04 -23.12 17.16
CA LYS A 284 -3.87 -22.24 17.00
C LYS A 284 -4.28 -20.80 17.25
N ILE A 285 -3.65 -20.16 18.24
CA ILE A 285 -3.77 -18.72 18.46
C ILE A 285 -2.96 -18.05 17.34
N SER A 286 -3.63 -17.69 16.23
CA SER A 286 -2.94 -17.19 15.05
C SER A 286 -2.39 -15.79 15.30
N LEU A 287 -3.14 -15.00 16.08
CA LEU A 287 -2.77 -13.63 16.37
C LEU A 287 -3.44 -13.10 17.64
N ILE A 288 -2.70 -12.30 18.42
CA ILE A 288 -3.26 -11.48 19.49
C ILE A 288 -3.01 -10.00 19.19
N GLU A 289 -4.01 -9.17 19.43
CA GLU A 289 -3.92 -7.71 19.42
C GLU A 289 -4.08 -7.18 20.85
N ALA A 290 -3.03 -6.54 21.38
CA ALA A 290 -3.10 -5.85 22.66
C ALA A 290 -3.61 -4.42 22.45
N SER A 291 -4.70 -4.04 23.11
CA SER A 291 -5.35 -2.77 22.83
C SER A 291 -4.41 -1.57 23.06
N PRO A 292 -4.36 -0.61 22.12
CA PRO A 292 -3.65 0.66 22.33
C PRO A 292 -4.39 1.60 23.30
N PHE A 293 -5.61 1.27 23.75
CA PHE A 293 -6.41 2.12 24.63
C PHE A 293 -6.44 1.64 26.08
N ASP A 294 -6.37 0.32 26.31
CA ASP A 294 -6.47 -0.28 27.64
C ASP A 294 -5.61 -1.54 27.77
N THR A 295 -4.73 -1.57 28.78
CA THR A 295 -3.86 -2.72 29.07
C THR A 295 -4.61 -4.02 29.37
N LEU A 296 -5.86 -3.96 29.84
CA LEU A 296 -6.68 -5.14 30.15
C LEU A 296 -7.43 -5.72 28.94
N THR A 297 -7.50 -4.95 27.86
CA THR A 297 -8.24 -5.32 26.66
C THR A 297 -7.31 -5.95 25.63
N ALA A 298 -7.73 -7.09 25.09
CA ALA A 298 -7.04 -7.78 24.00
C ALA A 298 -8.04 -8.56 23.14
N TYR A 299 -7.66 -8.78 21.89
CA TYR A 299 -8.42 -9.55 20.91
C TYR A 299 -7.56 -10.70 20.41
N ALA A 300 -8.12 -11.90 20.28
CA ALA A 300 -7.41 -13.08 19.81
C ALA A 300 -8.13 -13.70 18.62
N ALA A 301 -7.43 -13.83 17.49
CA ALA A 301 -7.87 -14.60 16.33
C ALA A 301 -7.41 -16.05 16.49
N ILE A 302 -8.32 -16.99 16.30
CA ILE A 302 -8.04 -18.43 16.45
C ILE A 302 -8.24 -19.11 15.09
N ASN A 303 -7.20 -19.79 14.62
CA ASN A 303 -7.23 -20.54 13.38
C ASN A 303 -7.38 -22.04 13.69
N THR A 304 -8.57 -22.56 13.41
CA THR A 304 -8.94 -23.96 13.65
C THR A 304 -8.88 -24.82 12.38
N PHE A 305 -8.17 -24.37 11.34
CA PHE A 305 -8.13 -25.06 10.05
C PHE A 305 -7.56 -26.49 10.18
N ARG A 306 -6.59 -26.68 11.09
CA ARG A 306 -6.00 -28.00 11.41
C ARG A 306 -6.93 -28.93 12.17
N LEU A 307 -8.06 -28.42 12.67
CA LEU A 307 -9.08 -29.17 13.41
C LEU A 307 -10.29 -29.52 12.53
N ASP A 308 -10.23 -29.24 11.22
CA ASP A 308 -11.38 -29.39 10.31
C ASP A 308 -12.61 -28.57 10.75
N ASP A 309 -12.37 -27.42 11.39
CA ASP A 309 -13.39 -26.45 11.79
C ASP A 309 -13.16 -25.13 11.05
N LEU A 310 -14.08 -24.81 10.14
CA LEU A 310 -14.05 -23.62 9.28
C LEU A 310 -14.87 -22.44 9.83
N ARG A 311 -15.41 -22.56 11.06
CA ARG A 311 -16.13 -21.46 11.71
C ARG A 311 -15.19 -20.32 12.05
N ALA A 312 -15.74 -19.11 12.12
CA ALA A 312 -14.97 -17.95 12.55
C ALA A 312 -14.78 -17.96 14.07
N HIS A 313 -13.55 -17.72 14.53
CA HIS A 313 -13.20 -17.67 15.95
C HIS A 313 -12.38 -16.42 16.28
N ILE A 314 -13.02 -15.47 16.96
CA ILE A 314 -12.38 -14.28 17.52
C ILE A 314 -12.89 -14.11 18.95
N TYR A 315 -11.97 -13.92 19.90
CA TYR A 315 -12.29 -13.68 21.30
C TYR A 315 -11.82 -12.30 21.74
N ARG A 316 -12.59 -11.65 22.62
CA ARG A 316 -12.25 -10.39 23.29
C ARG A 316 -12.20 -10.57 24.80
N THR A 317 -11.16 -10.05 25.44
CA THR A 317 -11.09 -9.83 26.89
C THR A 317 -11.15 -8.32 27.19
N ARG A 318 -11.68 -7.96 28.36
CA ARG A 318 -11.59 -6.60 28.94
C ARG A 318 -11.10 -6.60 30.41
N ASP A 319 -10.69 -7.75 30.93
CA ASP A 319 -10.30 -7.92 32.34
C ASP A 319 -8.91 -8.55 32.50
N GLY A 320 -8.10 -8.47 31.45
CA GLY A 320 -6.76 -9.03 31.39
C GLY A 320 -6.78 -10.57 31.37
N GLY A 321 -7.73 -11.15 30.65
CA GLY A 321 -7.81 -12.57 30.30
C GLY A 321 -8.52 -13.45 31.33
N ARG A 322 -9.19 -12.86 32.33
CA ARG A 322 -9.99 -13.63 33.30
C ARG A 322 -11.26 -14.16 32.64
N SER A 323 -11.82 -13.43 31.69
CA SER A 323 -12.94 -13.86 30.86
C SER A 323 -12.76 -13.44 29.41
N TRP A 324 -13.32 -14.24 28.50
CA TRP A 324 -13.28 -14.01 27.07
C TRP A 324 -14.67 -14.14 26.47
N THR A 325 -15.02 -13.22 25.56
CA THR A 325 -16.30 -13.21 24.85
C THR A 325 -16.06 -13.49 23.37
N PRO A 326 -16.76 -14.46 22.75
CA PRO A 326 -16.70 -14.64 21.30
C PRO A 326 -17.37 -13.46 20.59
N ILE A 327 -16.70 -12.94 19.56
CA ILE A 327 -17.08 -11.70 18.86
C ILE A 327 -17.01 -11.90 17.33
N THR A 328 -17.85 -12.79 16.80
CA THR A 328 -17.80 -13.22 15.38
C THR A 328 -19.08 -12.93 14.60
N ARG A 329 -20.07 -12.28 15.23
CA ARG A 329 -21.36 -11.99 14.62
C ARG A 329 -21.21 -11.12 13.37
N GLY A 330 -21.70 -11.60 12.23
CA GLY A 330 -21.59 -10.93 10.93
C GLY A 330 -20.48 -11.49 10.03
N ILE A 331 -19.58 -12.31 10.57
CA ILE A 331 -18.63 -13.11 9.79
C ILE A 331 -19.28 -14.48 9.50
N PRO A 332 -19.43 -14.90 8.23
CA PRO A 332 -19.92 -16.23 7.89
C PRO A 332 -18.94 -17.34 8.29
N ASP A 333 -19.47 -18.52 8.62
CA ASP A 333 -18.69 -19.75 8.85
C ASP A 333 -18.20 -20.37 7.53
N ALA A 334 -17.45 -19.59 6.74
CA ALA A 334 -16.98 -19.94 5.40
C ALA A 334 -15.44 -19.87 5.27
N GLY A 335 -14.73 -19.83 6.40
CA GLY A 335 -13.29 -19.68 6.48
C GLY A 335 -12.85 -19.25 7.88
N VAL A 336 -11.69 -19.75 8.31
CA VAL A 336 -11.08 -19.38 9.59
C VAL A 336 -10.63 -17.92 9.60
N VAL A 337 -10.40 -17.39 10.80
CA VAL A 337 -9.81 -16.06 10.99
C VAL A 337 -8.31 -16.21 11.23
N ASN A 338 -7.51 -15.40 10.54
CA ASN A 338 -6.05 -15.40 10.67
C ASN A 338 -5.54 -14.22 11.50
N ALA A 339 -6.17 -13.04 11.36
CA ALA A 339 -5.72 -11.81 12.01
C ALA A 339 -6.90 -11.00 12.53
N VAL A 340 -6.67 -10.29 13.64
CA VAL A 340 -7.55 -9.25 14.18
C VAL A 340 -6.69 -8.05 14.60
N ARG A 341 -7.07 -6.83 14.22
CA ARG A 341 -6.35 -5.59 14.52
C ARG A 341 -7.32 -4.55 15.08
N GLU A 342 -6.88 -3.78 16.07
CA GLU A 342 -7.60 -2.63 16.58
C GLU A 342 -6.98 -1.35 16.01
N ASP A 343 -7.83 -0.44 15.56
CA ASP A 343 -7.38 0.85 15.06
C ASP A 343 -6.72 1.67 16.19
N PRO A 344 -5.51 2.23 15.97
CA PRO A 344 -4.79 2.95 17.02
C PRO A 344 -5.39 4.32 17.34
N VAL A 345 -6.36 4.81 16.56
CA VAL A 345 -6.96 6.15 16.72
C VAL A 345 -8.38 6.07 17.27
N ARG A 346 -9.19 5.12 16.79
CA ARG A 346 -10.59 4.93 17.17
C ARG A 346 -10.78 3.65 17.99
N PRO A 347 -11.07 3.77 19.30
CA PRO A 347 -11.45 2.63 20.14
C PRO A 347 -12.63 1.86 19.54
N GLY A 348 -12.51 0.53 19.51
CA GLY A 348 -13.56 -0.36 19.01
C GLY A 348 -13.72 -0.42 17.49
N LEU A 349 -12.94 0.32 16.71
CA LEU A 349 -12.80 0.03 15.28
C LEU A 349 -11.81 -1.12 15.11
N LEU A 350 -12.30 -2.27 14.62
CA LEU A 350 -11.49 -3.46 14.41
C LEU A 350 -11.48 -3.88 12.94
N PHE A 351 -10.43 -4.59 12.54
CA PHE A 351 -10.31 -5.25 11.25
C PHE A 351 -9.96 -6.73 11.44
N ALA A 352 -10.54 -7.62 10.64
CA ALA A 352 -10.28 -9.05 10.70
C ALA A 352 -9.96 -9.62 9.32
N GLY A 353 -8.88 -10.41 9.22
CA GLY A 353 -8.46 -11.10 8.01
C GLY A 353 -8.94 -12.56 8.03
N THR A 354 -9.66 -12.98 6.99
CA THR A 354 -10.22 -14.34 6.86
C THR A 354 -9.67 -15.04 5.61
N GLU A 355 -10.09 -16.29 5.36
CA GLU A 355 -9.71 -17.04 4.15
C GLU A 355 -10.24 -16.45 2.82
N ARG A 356 -11.07 -15.40 2.85
CA ARG A 356 -11.68 -14.85 1.64
C ARG A 356 -11.61 -13.34 1.51
N GLU A 357 -11.59 -12.60 2.62
CA GLU A 357 -11.67 -11.14 2.62
C GLU A 357 -11.33 -10.54 3.98
N VAL A 358 -11.30 -9.21 4.03
CA VAL A 358 -11.21 -8.41 5.26
C VAL A 358 -12.62 -8.03 5.72
N TYR A 359 -12.86 -8.08 7.03
CA TYR A 359 -14.04 -7.55 7.69
C TYR A 359 -13.65 -6.38 8.60
N PHE A 360 -14.60 -5.48 8.90
CA PHE A 360 -14.44 -4.44 9.92
C PHE A 360 -15.61 -4.42 10.91
N SER A 361 -15.36 -3.93 12.11
CA SER A 361 -16.35 -3.69 13.17
C SER A 361 -16.20 -2.28 13.71
N LEU A 362 -17.31 -1.63 14.08
CA LEU A 362 -17.33 -0.29 14.68
C LEU A 362 -17.63 -0.31 16.19
N ASP A 363 -17.83 -1.50 16.76
CA ASP A 363 -18.37 -1.75 18.09
C ASP A 363 -17.57 -2.82 18.84
N ALA A 364 -16.24 -2.80 18.67
CA ALA A 364 -15.29 -3.69 19.35
C ALA A 364 -15.56 -5.18 19.12
N GLY A 365 -16.02 -5.53 17.92
CA GLY A 365 -16.25 -6.89 17.44
C GLY A 365 -17.67 -7.42 17.69
N ASP A 366 -18.56 -6.63 18.29
CA ASP A 366 -19.92 -7.11 18.56
C ASP A 366 -20.69 -7.35 17.24
N HIS A 367 -20.41 -6.57 16.18
CA HIS A 367 -20.90 -6.78 14.80
C HIS A 367 -19.82 -6.50 13.74
N TRP A 368 -19.71 -7.39 12.76
CA TRP A 368 -18.77 -7.31 11.64
C TRP A 368 -19.46 -7.10 10.30
N GLN A 369 -18.79 -6.40 9.39
CA GLN A 369 -19.22 -6.12 8.03
C GLN A 369 -18.06 -6.37 7.06
N SER A 370 -18.35 -6.85 5.84
CA SER A 370 -17.33 -7.05 4.81
C SER A 370 -16.69 -5.70 4.42
N LEU A 371 -15.36 -5.72 4.26
CA LEU A 371 -14.53 -4.65 3.69
C LEU A 371 -13.83 -5.14 2.42
N ARG A 372 -14.44 -6.07 1.66
CA ARG A 372 -13.80 -6.64 0.47
C ARG A 372 -13.60 -5.63 -0.65
N LEU A 373 -14.55 -4.74 -0.88
CA LEU A 373 -14.50 -3.75 -1.97
C LEU A 373 -14.15 -4.43 -3.31
N ASN A 374 -13.06 -4.01 -3.98
CA ASN A 374 -12.55 -4.60 -5.22
C ASN A 374 -11.48 -5.69 -5.01
N MET A 375 -11.19 -6.08 -3.77
CA MET A 375 -10.23 -7.14 -3.46
C MET A 375 -10.75 -8.51 -3.99
N PRO A 376 -9.90 -9.31 -4.66
CA PRO A 376 -10.26 -10.68 -5.04
C PRO A 376 -10.50 -11.53 -3.79
N ALA A 377 -11.35 -12.55 -3.91
CA ALA A 377 -11.50 -13.51 -2.81
C ALA A 377 -10.18 -14.28 -2.64
N THR A 378 -9.49 -14.06 -1.53
CA THR A 378 -8.18 -14.66 -1.23
C THR A 378 -7.94 -14.74 0.27
N SER A 379 -7.04 -15.63 0.68
CA SER A 379 -6.70 -15.78 2.09
C SER A 379 -5.91 -14.57 2.58
N ILE A 380 -6.43 -13.93 3.61
CA ILE A 380 -5.78 -12.82 4.31
C ILE A 380 -5.04 -13.39 5.50
N ARG A 381 -3.71 -13.34 5.46
CA ARG A 381 -2.86 -13.98 6.47
C ARG A 381 -2.51 -13.02 7.59
N ASP A 382 -2.35 -11.74 7.27
CA ASP A 382 -2.01 -10.71 8.25
C ASP A 382 -2.43 -9.30 7.78
N LEU A 383 -2.53 -8.37 8.74
CA LEU A 383 -2.96 -6.99 8.56
C LEU A 383 -2.08 -6.06 9.41
N VAL A 384 -1.81 -4.85 8.93
CA VAL A 384 -1.24 -3.78 9.77
C VAL A 384 -1.87 -2.44 9.41
N ILE A 385 -2.14 -1.62 10.43
CA ILE A 385 -2.64 -0.26 10.24
C ILE A 385 -1.44 0.66 10.31
N LYS A 386 -1.14 1.36 9.21
CA LYS A 386 -0.03 2.29 9.12
C LYS A 386 -0.58 3.68 8.83
N ASP A 387 -0.47 4.56 9.82
CA ASP A 387 -1.02 5.91 9.80
C ASP A 387 -2.55 5.89 9.51
N ASP A 388 -2.95 6.24 8.29
CA ASP A 388 -4.33 6.27 7.80
C ASP A 388 -4.62 5.14 6.79
N ASP A 389 -3.71 4.18 6.59
CA ASP A 389 -3.85 3.08 5.63
C ASP A 389 -4.03 1.72 6.32
N LEU A 390 -4.77 0.82 5.66
CA LEU A 390 -4.82 -0.60 6.02
C LEU A 390 -4.02 -1.41 5.02
N VAL A 391 -2.90 -1.97 5.47
CA VAL A 391 -2.00 -2.81 4.68
C VAL A 391 -2.29 -4.28 4.94
N VAL A 392 -2.39 -5.06 3.86
CA VAL A 392 -2.89 -6.43 3.87
C VAL A 392 -1.88 -7.38 3.24
N GLY A 393 -1.49 -8.42 3.98
CA GLY A 393 -0.73 -9.56 3.48
C GLY A 393 -1.68 -10.64 2.97
N THR A 394 -1.68 -10.87 1.66
CA THR A 394 -2.51 -11.92 1.04
C THR A 394 -1.69 -13.18 0.74
N HIS A 395 -2.37 -14.32 0.68
CA HIS A 395 -1.79 -15.58 0.22
C HIS A 395 -2.08 -15.77 -1.28
N GLY A 396 -1.29 -15.14 -2.15
CA GLY A 396 -1.33 -15.36 -3.60
C GLY A 396 -1.86 -14.20 -4.44
N ARG A 397 -1.93 -12.99 -3.85
CA ARG A 397 -2.33 -11.74 -4.52
C ARG A 397 -1.47 -10.54 -4.09
N SER A 398 -0.24 -10.79 -3.63
CA SER A 398 0.72 -9.78 -3.17
C SER A 398 0.23 -8.95 -1.96
N PHE A 399 0.82 -7.78 -1.73
CA PHE A 399 0.30 -6.82 -0.77
C PHE A 399 -0.86 -6.04 -1.36
N TRP A 400 -1.83 -5.68 -0.52
CA TRP A 400 -2.90 -4.72 -0.84
C TRP A 400 -2.88 -3.60 0.19
N ILE A 401 -3.08 -2.36 -0.26
CA ILE A 401 -3.22 -1.20 0.62
C ILE A 401 -4.58 -0.58 0.33
N LEU A 402 -5.43 -0.50 1.36
CA LEU A 402 -6.60 0.36 1.32
C LEU A 402 -6.15 1.74 1.80
N ASP A 403 -5.89 2.62 0.83
CA ASP A 403 -5.51 4.00 1.11
C ASP A 403 -6.67 4.74 1.79
N ASP A 404 -6.37 5.40 2.91
CA ASP A 404 -7.27 6.28 3.66
C ASP A 404 -8.52 5.59 4.25
N ILE A 405 -8.36 5.01 5.45
CA ILE A 405 -9.43 4.48 6.30
C ILE A 405 -10.11 5.54 7.18
N THR A 406 -9.74 6.82 7.05
CA THR A 406 -10.30 7.89 7.90
C THR A 406 -11.82 8.03 7.83
N PRO A 407 -12.53 7.71 6.72
CA PRO A 407 -14.00 7.68 6.73
C PRO A 407 -14.55 6.67 7.74
N LEU A 408 -13.94 5.48 7.87
CA LEU A 408 -14.36 4.46 8.84
C LEU A 408 -14.18 4.95 10.27
N ARG A 409 -13.14 5.73 10.56
CA ARG A 409 -12.93 6.37 11.88
C ARG A 409 -14.00 7.42 12.22
N GLN A 410 -14.73 7.93 11.24
CA GLN A 410 -15.72 8.99 11.40
C GLN A 410 -17.17 8.48 11.38
N LEU A 411 -17.41 7.21 11.01
CA LEU A 411 -18.75 6.63 11.00
C LEU A 411 -19.36 6.59 12.40
N SER A 412 -20.53 7.19 12.56
CA SER A 412 -21.30 7.27 13.80
C SER A 412 -22.81 7.27 13.51
N PRO A 413 -23.68 7.08 14.51
CA PRO A 413 -25.12 7.27 14.32
C PRO A 413 -25.48 8.65 13.73
N ALA A 414 -24.73 9.70 14.09
CA ALA A 414 -24.93 11.04 13.56
C ALA A 414 -24.57 11.15 12.07
N THR A 415 -23.47 10.54 11.63
CA THR A 415 -23.14 10.53 10.18
C THR A 415 -24.11 9.66 9.39
N ALA A 416 -24.57 8.55 9.96
CA ALA A 416 -25.55 7.66 9.32
C ALA A 416 -26.94 8.32 9.14
N ALA A 417 -27.30 9.26 10.02
CA ALA A 417 -28.56 10.00 9.94
C ALA A 417 -28.47 11.28 9.08
N SER A 418 -27.27 11.72 8.69
CA SER A 418 -27.11 12.89 7.82
C SER A 418 -27.48 12.54 6.39
N VAL A 419 -27.97 13.51 5.60
CA VAL A 419 -28.23 13.37 4.15
C VAL A 419 -27.03 13.80 3.28
N VAL A 420 -26.10 14.56 3.85
CA VAL A 420 -24.85 14.99 3.20
C VAL A 420 -23.75 14.91 4.25
N VAL A 421 -22.70 14.14 3.98
CA VAL A 421 -21.52 14.04 4.85
C VAL A 421 -20.30 14.42 4.04
N LEU A 422 -19.53 15.38 4.55
CA LEU A 422 -18.16 15.62 4.12
C LEU A 422 -17.25 15.11 5.25
N PHE A 423 -16.49 14.06 4.97
CA PHE A 423 -15.54 13.51 5.95
C PHE A 423 -14.34 14.43 6.06
N VAL A 424 -13.77 14.54 7.28
CA VAL A 424 -12.47 15.19 7.49
C VAL A 424 -11.44 14.45 6.64
N PRO A 425 -10.80 15.09 5.65
CA PRO A 425 -9.77 14.45 4.86
C PRO A 425 -8.54 14.13 5.69
N GLN A 426 -7.82 13.06 5.34
CA GLN A 426 -6.48 12.83 5.86
C GLN A 426 -5.52 13.98 5.48
N ARG A 427 -4.39 14.07 6.17
CA ARG A 427 -3.35 15.06 5.85
C ARG A 427 -2.75 14.75 4.47
N ALA A 428 -2.94 15.64 3.51
CA ALA A 428 -2.39 15.51 2.16
C ALA A 428 -0.89 15.82 2.14
N THR A 429 -0.15 15.13 1.27
CA THR A 429 1.27 15.40 1.03
C THR A 429 1.46 15.90 -0.40
N ARG A 430 2.11 17.05 -0.57
CA ARG A 430 2.53 17.55 -1.89
C ARG A 430 3.69 16.70 -2.38
N VAL A 431 3.39 15.83 -3.34
CA VAL A 431 4.36 15.02 -4.10
C VAL A 431 4.25 15.36 -5.58
N ARG A 432 5.28 15.03 -6.35
CA ARG A 432 5.22 15.07 -7.80
C ARG A 432 4.66 13.75 -8.31
N TRP A 433 3.81 13.83 -9.33
CA TRP A 433 3.11 12.67 -9.88
C TRP A 433 4.10 11.65 -10.47
N ASN A 434 5.08 12.11 -11.25
CA ASN A 434 6.08 11.26 -11.88
C ASN A 434 7.42 11.99 -11.98
N MET A 435 8.48 11.39 -11.45
CA MET A 435 9.85 11.92 -11.51
C MET A 435 10.72 11.21 -12.56
N ASN A 436 10.20 10.20 -13.25
CA ASN A 436 10.89 9.55 -14.35
C ASN A 436 11.02 10.53 -15.52
N THR A 437 12.23 10.70 -16.05
CA THR A 437 12.51 11.55 -17.22
C THR A 437 12.65 10.75 -18.51
N ASP A 438 12.65 9.43 -18.42
CA ASP A 438 13.02 8.53 -19.51
C ASP A 438 11.81 7.77 -20.09
N THR A 439 12.10 6.89 -21.04
CA THR A 439 11.11 6.01 -21.68
C THR A 439 10.29 5.24 -20.63
N PRO A 440 8.95 5.21 -20.76
CA PRO A 440 8.09 4.48 -19.83
C PRO A 440 8.35 2.97 -19.92
N LEU A 441 8.00 2.25 -18.85
CA LEU A 441 7.98 0.79 -18.92
C LEU A 441 6.94 0.33 -19.96
N PRO A 442 7.20 -0.77 -20.69
CA PRO A 442 6.19 -1.38 -21.54
C PRO A 442 4.90 -1.68 -20.75
N PRO A 443 3.71 -1.51 -21.34
CA PRO A 443 2.44 -1.80 -20.66
C PRO A 443 2.29 -3.23 -20.13
N ASP A 444 3.02 -4.17 -20.72
CA ASP A 444 3.01 -5.58 -20.34
C ASP A 444 3.85 -5.88 -19.08
N GLU A 445 4.70 -4.93 -18.65
CA GLU A 445 5.45 -5.04 -17.40
C GLU A 445 4.51 -4.76 -16.22
N PRO A 446 4.34 -5.68 -15.26
CA PRO A 446 3.47 -5.44 -14.13
C PRO A 446 3.98 -4.28 -13.27
N ALA A 447 3.04 -3.42 -12.87
CA ALA A 447 3.26 -2.36 -11.89
C ALA A 447 2.05 -2.28 -10.96
N GLY A 448 2.32 -1.90 -9.70
CA GLY A 448 1.30 -1.46 -8.75
C GLY A 448 0.98 0.01 -8.95
N GLU A 449 -0.24 0.40 -8.61
CA GLU A 449 -0.66 1.80 -8.61
C GLU A 449 -0.04 2.54 -7.43
N ASN A 450 0.38 3.78 -7.65
CA ASN A 450 0.68 4.69 -6.54
C ASN A 450 -0.61 5.12 -5.84
N PRO A 451 -0.57 5.40 -4.53
CA PRO A 451 -1.69 6.03 -3.86
C PRO A 451 -2.00 7.40 -4.50
N PRO A 452 -3.27 7.83 -4.56
CA PRO A 452 -3.67 9.06 -5.24
C PRO A 452 -2.82 10.30 -4.89
N ASP A 453 -2.46 11.08 -5.90
CA ASP A 453 -1.64 12.28 -5.73
C ASP A 453 -2.48 13.46 -5.22
N GLY A 454 -2.24 13.85 -3.97
CA GLY A 454 -2.83 15.05 -3.38
C GLY A 454 -3.77 14.76 -2.22
N ALA A 455 -4.90 15.48 -2.14
CA ALA A 455 -5.89 15.34 -1.08
C ALA A 455 -7.04 14.43 -1.52
N ILE A 456 -7.19 13.30 -0.84
CA ILE A 456 -8.34 12.40 -0.97
C ILE A 456 -9.51 13.01 -0.18
N ILE A 457 -10.59 13.36 -0.88
CA ILE A 457 -11.79 13.95 -0.31
C ILE A 457 -12.92 12.94 -0.41
N ASN A 458 -13.31 12.37 0.72
CA ASN A 458 -14.43 11.44 0.79
C ASN A 458 -15.70 12.19 1.21
N TYR A 459 -16.81 11.88 0.56
CA TYR A 459 -18.13 12.41 0.92
C TYR A 459 -19.22 11.39 0.64
N TRP A 460 -20.35 11.52 1.34
CA TRP A 460 -21.51 10.67 1.15
C TRP A 460 -22.75 11.53 0.89
N LEU A 461 -23.58 11.07 -0.07
CA LEU A 461 -24.84 11.70 -0.45
C LEU A 461 -25.98 10.70 -0.24
N GLY A 462 -27.00 11.09 0.52
CA GLY A 462 -28.15 10.24 0.82
C GLY A 462 -29.14 10.13 -0.33
N GLU A 463 -30.00 9.12 -0.25
CA GLU A 463 -31.15 8.99 -1.14
C GLU A 463 -32.04 10.25 -1.01
N GLY A 464 -32.20 11.00 -2.10
CA GLY A 464 -32.94 12.26 -2.13
C GLY A 464 -32.09 13.54 -2.28
N VAL A 465 -30.76 13.45 -2.23
CA VAL A 465 -29.90 14.55 -2.70
C VAL A 465 -30.14 14.73 -4.20
N SER A 466 -30.50 15.95 -4.61
CA SER A 466 -30.74 16.31 -6.01
C SER A 466 -30.11 17.67 -6.34
N GLY A 467 -29.92 17.93 -7.63
CA GLY A 467 -29.29 19.14 -8.13
C GLY A 467 -27.76 19.04 -8.21
N ALA A 468 -27.13 20.18 -8.53
CA ALA A 468 -25.68 20.25 -8.69
C ALA A 468 -24.96 20.15 -7.34
N VAL A 469 -23.85 19.41 -7.33
CA VAL A 469 -22.91 19.35 -6.23
C VAL A 469 -21.70 20.22 -6.57
N THR A 470 -21.22 21.00 -5.61
CA THR A 470 -19.99 21.78 -5.77
C THR A 470 -19.00 21.46 -4.65
N LEU A 471 -17.72 21.41 -5.02
CA LEU A 471 -16.61 21.23 -4.11
C LEU A 471 -15.66 22.41 -4.28
N GLU A 472 -15.42 23.14 -3.20
CA GLU A 472 -14.55 24.30 -3.18
C GLU A 472 -13.41 24.08 -2.18
N ILE A 473 -12.23 24.55 -2.58
CA ILE A 473 -11.05 24.58 -1.74
C ILE A 473 -10.73 26.03 -1.45
N LEU A 474 -10.63 26.36 -0.17
CA LEU A 474 -10.34 27.70 0.33
C LEU A 474 -9.01 27.69 1.07
N ASP A 475 -8.23 28.77 0.94
CA ASP A 475 -7.02 28.96 1.72
C ASP A 475 -7.33 29.40 3.17
N SER A 476 -6.30 29.64 3.96
CA SER A 476 -6.44 30.08 5.36
C SER A 476 -7.08 31.47 5.53
N ALA A 477 -7.12 32.28 4.47
CA ALA A 477 -7.79 33.58 4.44
C ALA A 477 -9.24 33.48 3.93
N GLY A 478 -9.70 32.28 3.56
CA GLY A 478 -11.02 32.05 2.97
C GLY A 478 -11.10 32.38 1.48
N ALA A 479 -9.98 32.64 0.81
CA ALA A 479 -9.97 32.90 -0.62
C ALA A 479 -10.08 31.58 -1.41
N LEU A 480 -10.80 31.62 -2.52
CA LEU A 480 -11.00 30.46 -3.39
C LEU A 480 -9.69 30.07 -4.08
N VAL A 481 -9.28 28.82 -3.87
CA VAL A 481 -8.12 28.19 -4.51
C VAL A 481 -8.55 27.38 -5.72
N ARG A 482 -9.60 26.56 -5.57
CA ARG A 482 -10.09 25.65 -6.61
C ARG A 482 -11.58 25.38 -6.41
N ARG A 483 -12.32 25.22 -7.51
CA ARG A 483 -13.74 24.83 -7.51
C ARG A 483 -13.94 23.71 -8.51
N TYR A 484 -14.77 22.74 -8.14
CA TYR A 484 -15.29 21.68 -8.98
C TYR A 484 -16.82 21.64 -8.86
N GLY A 485 -17.49 21.31 -9.95
CA GLY A 485 -18.93 21.11 -10.03
C GLY A 485 -19.27 19.77 -10.66
N SER A 486 -20.37 19.17 -10.24
CA SER A 486 -20.89 17.93 -10.85
C SER A 486 -21.42 18.11 -12.28
N THR A 487 -21.53 19.36 -12.72
CA THR A 487 -21.94 19.75 -14.07
C THR A 487 -20.78 20.30 -14.90
N ASP A 488 -19.55 20.26 -14.37
CA ASP A 488 -18.38 20.69 -15.12
C ASP A 488 -18.12 19.69 -16.26
N GLU A 489 -17.73 20.19 -17.43
CA GLU A 489 -17.32 19.30 -18.52
C GLU A 489 -16.04 18.54 -18.14
N PRO A 490 -15.98 17.22 -18.34
CA PRO A 490 -14.75 16.46 -18.14
C PRO A 490 -13.64 17.00 -19.05
N GLU A 491 -12.40 16.97 -18.56
CA GLU A 491 -11.23 17.30 -19.37
C GLU A 491 -11.15 16.35 -20.57
N LYS A 492 -11.04 16.92 -21.78
CA LYS A 492 -10.93 16.17 -23.02
C LYS A 492 -9.45 15.96 -23.35
N PRO A 493 -9.06 14.81 -23.94
CA PRO A 493 -7.71 14.60 -24.43
C PRO A 493 -7.27 15.71 -25.39
N ILE A 494 -5.99 16.09 -25.32
CA ILE A 494 -5.43 17.11 -26.23
C ILE A 494 -5.41 16.54 -27.66
N PRO A 495 -6.11 17.17 -28.61
CA PRO A 495 -6.23 16.66 -29.97
C PRO A 495 -4.88 16.72 -30.71
N GLY A 496 -4.66 15.79 -31.63
CA GLY A 496 -3.50 15.79 -32.53
C GLY A 496 -2.18 15.32 -31.90
N GLN A 497 -2.21 14.74 -30.70
CA GLN A 497 -1.03 14.09 -30.10
C GLN A 497 -1.00 12.58 -30.38
N ASN A 498 0.18 12.05 -30.68
CA ASN A 498 0.40 10.63 -30.97
C ASN A 498 0.53 9.82 -29.66
N ILE A 499 -0.56 9.70 -28.91
CA ILE A 499 -0.65 8.90 -27.68
C ILE A 499 -1.84 7.95 -27.79
N ALA A 500 -1.67 6.70 -27.36
CA ALA A 500 -2.79 5.76 -27.31
C ALA A 500 -3.66 6.01 -26.08
N ASP A 501 -4.98 5.91 -26.22
CA ASP A 501 -5.95 6.26 -25.18
C ASP A 501 -5.75 5.51 -23.85
N PHE A 502 -5.21 4.29 -23.89
CA PHE A 502 -4.97 3.49 -22.69
C PHE A 502 -3.84 4.04 -21.80
N TRP A 503 -3.02 4.98 -22.27
CA TRP A 503 -2.06 5.68 -21.42
C TRP A 503 -2.70 6.79 -20.59
N LEU A 504 -3.83 7.33 -21.05
CA LEU A 504 -4.42 8.53 -20.49
C LEU A 504 -5.11 8.25 -19.16
N ARG A 505 -4.91 9.14 -18.19
CA ARG A 505 -5.71 9.15 -16.96
C ARG A 505 -7.17 9.42 -17.31
N PRO A 506 -8.13 8.56 -16.90
CA PRO A 506 -9.54 8.86 -17.05
C PRO A 506 -9.91 10.18 -16.35
N PRO A 507 -10.74 11.04 -16.96
CA PRO A 507 -11.09 12.31 -16.36
C PRO A 507 -11.90 12.09 -15.08
N GLN A 508 -11.51 12.76 -14.01
CA GLN A 508 -12.26 12.73 -12.76
C GLN A 508 -13.42 13.72 -12.82
N THR A 509 -14.62 13.26 -12.47
CA THR A 509 -15.83 14.10 -12.34
C THR A 509 -16.34 14.08 -10.92
N LEU A 510 -16.86 15.22 -10.45
CA LEU A 510 -17.48 15.29 -9.13
C LEU A 510 -18.87 14.65 -9.22
N SER A 511 -19.08 13.53 -8.54
CA SER A 511 -20.34 12.80 -8.63
C SER A 511 -21.43 13.43 -7.76
N ALA A 512 -22.65 13.51 -8.31
CA ALA A 512 -23.87 13.88 -7.58
C ALA A 512 -24.79 12.67 -7.32
N ALA A 513 -24.37 11.45 -7.66
CA ALA A 513 -25.17 10.25 -7.45
C ALA A 513 -25.32 9.94 -5.95
N PRO A 514 -26.39 9.25 -5.51
CA PRO A 514 -26.48 8.74 -4.14
C PRO A 514 -25.34 7.75 -3.82
N GLY A 515 -24.86 7.75 -2.58
CA GLY A 515 -23.83 6.83 -2.09
C GLY A 515 -22.53 7.52 -1.63
N MET A 516 -21.51 6.70 -1.38
CA MET A 516 -20.17 7.13 -1.00
C MET A 516 -19.35 7.50 -2.24
N HIS A 517 -18.59 8.59 -2.15
CA HIS A 517 -17.74 9.10 -3.22
C HIS A 517 -16.36 9.44 -2.70
N ARG A 518 -15.36 9.28 -3.57
CA ARG A 518 -13.98 9.71 -3.37
C ARG A 518 -13.59 10.63 -4.53
N PHE A 519 -13.10 11.81 -4.21
CA PHE A 519 -12.64 12.81 -5.18
C PHE A 519 -11.22 13.27 -4.83
N LEU A 520 -10.33 13.34 -5.81
CA LEU A 520 -8.96 13.80 -5.62
C LEU A 520 -8.82 15.29 -5.95
N TRP A 521 -8.33 16.08 -5.00
CA TRP A 521 -7.75 17.40 -5.33
C TRP A 521 -6.24 17.25 -5.45
N ASP A 522 -5.71 17.50 -6.65
CA ASP A 522 -4.30 17.43 -7.04
C ASP A 522 -3.38 18.48 -6.37
N LEU A 523 -3.90 19.24 -5.39
CA LEU A 523 -3.21 20.30 -4.67
C LEU A 523 -2.75 21.45 -5.59
N ARG A 524 -3.50 21.72 -6.67
CA ARG A 524 -3.17 22.80 -7.60
C ARG A 524 -4.28 23.84 -7.71
N TYR A 525 -3.85 25.06 -8.05
CA TYR A 525 -4.69 26.10 -8.61
C TYR A 525 -5.16 25.70 -10.03
N PRO A 526 -6.16 26.39 -10.61
CA PRO A 526 -6.55 26.15 -12.00
C PRO A 526 -5.41 26.28 -12.99
N VAL A 527 -5.48 25.47 -14.06
CA VAL A 527 -4.63 25.62 -15.23
C VAL A 527 -4.86 27.02 -15.82
N PRO A 528 -3.82 27.86 -15.95
CA PRO A 528 -3.95 29.18 -16.57
C PRO A 528 -4.43 29.07 -18.02
N PRO A 529 -5.41 29.88 -18.46
CA PRO A 529 -5.75 29.97 -19.87
C PRO A 529 -4.53 30.39 -20.71
N GLY A 530 -4.32 29.72 -21.85
CA GLY A 530 -3.17 29.97 -22.73
C GLY A 530 -1.88 29.22 -22.34
N LEU A 531 -1.90 28.41 -21.28
CA LEU A 531 -0.79 27.51 -20.96
C LEU A 531 -0.70 26.40 -22.03
N ASP A 532 0.45 26.29 -22.69
CA ASP A 532 0.74 25.21 -23.63
C ASP A 532 1.00 23.92 -22.86
N ARG A 533 0.18 22.89 -23.12
CA ARG A 533 0.23 21.59 -22.41
C ARG A 533 0.43 20.45 -23.41
N GLY A 534 1.08 19.38 -22.97
CA GLY A 534 1.20 18.15 -23.73
C GLY A 534 1.46 16.94 -22.85
N TYR A 535 1.43 15.76 -23.44
CA TYR A 535 1.74 14.54 -22.68
C TYR A 535 3.26 14.36 -22.58
N PRO A 536 3.79 14.09 -21.38
CA PRO A 536 5.22 13.89 -21.20
C PRO A 536 5.68 12.57 -21.85
N LEU A 537 7.01 12.42 -22.00
CA LEU A 537 7.62 11.18 -22.48
C LEU A 537 7.37 10.02 -21.50
N ALA A 538 7.59 10.27 -20.21
CA ALA A 538 7.39 9.28 -19.15
C ALA A 538 5.89 9.12 -18.84
N GLN A 539 5.25 8.22 -19.57
CA GLN A 539 3.83 7.90 -19.48
C GLN A 539 3.58 6.75 -18.51
N ILE A 540 2.42 6.78 -17.86
CA ILE A 540 1.95 5.71 -16.97
C ILE A 540 0.61 5.22 -17.51
N VAL A 541 0.49 3.91 -17.72
CA VAL A 541 -0.74 3.29 -18.24
C VAL A 541 -1.92 3.69 -17.36
N HIS A 542 -3.01 4.15 -17.98
CA HIS A 542 -4.23 4.66 -17.33
C HIS A 542 -4.03 5.81 -16.32
N ASN A 543 -2.87 6.46 -16.30
CA ASN A 543 -2.55 7.47 -15.29
C ASN A 543 -1.76 8.68 -15.83
N THR A 544 -1.53 8.77 -17.15
CA THR A 544 -0.83 9.90 -17.78
C THR A 544 -1.69 11.16 -17.80
N ILE A 545 -1.16 12.28 -17.30
CA ILE A 545 -1.78 13.60 -17.34
C ILE A 545 -0.99 14.57 -18.24
N PRO A 546 -1.64 15.56 -18.86
CA PRO A 546 -0.92 16.60 -19.58
C PRO A 546 -0.16 17.52 -18.62
N GLU A 547 1.02 17.98 -19.04
CA GLU A 547 1.88 18.92 -18.32
C GLU A 547 2.33 20.08 -19.23
N PRO A 548 2.67 21.25 -18.67
CA PRO A 548 2.57 21.64 -17.26
C PRO A 548 1.10 21.76 -16.77
N ASN A 549 0.91 21.73 -15.45
CA ASN A 549 -0.40 21.92 -14.80
C ASN A 549 -0.46 23.25 -14.05
N GLY A 550 -1.62 23.54 -13.44
CA GLY A 550 -1.78 24.72 -12.60
C GLY A 550 -0.78 24.76 -11.43
N PRO A 551 -0.48 25.95 -10.88
CA PRO A 551 0.51 26.12 -9.82
C PRO A 551 0.17 25.25 -8.60
N ALA A 552 1.15 24.59 -8.00
CA ALA A 552 0.93 23.79 -6.80
C ALA A 552 0.85 24.65 -5.54
N VAL A 553 -0.11 24.36 -4.66
CA VAL A 553 -0.33 25.12 -3.42
C VAL A 553 0.80 24.93 -2.41
N LEU A 554 0.98 25.92 -1.52
CA LEU A 554 1.97 25.79 -0.44
C LEU A 554 1.49 24.79 0.62
N PRO A 555 2.42 24.11 1.32
CA PRO A 555 2.11 23.46 2.58
C PRO A 555 1.42 24.44 3.54
N GLY A 556 0.34 24.02 4.20
CA GLY A 556 -0.48 24.91 5.01
C GLY A 556 -1.85 24.34 5.36
N ARG A 557 -2.72 25.23 5.86
CA ARG A 557 -4.11 24.91 6.22
C ARG A 557 -5.05 25.41 5.13
N TYR A 558 -5.95 24.53 4.72
CA TYR A 558 -7.00 24.77 3.75
C TYR A 558 -8.35 24.36 4.34
N THR A 559 -9.42 24.79 3.71
CA THR A 559 -10.79 24.34 4.02
C THR A 559 -11.39 23.72 2.76
N VAL A 560 -11.93 22.52 2.91
CA VAL A 560 -12.76 21.88 1.88
C VAL A 560 -14.21 22.21 2.19
N ARG A 561 -14.95 22.73 1.21
CA ARG A 561 -16.38 23.04 1.30
C ARG A 561 -17.14 22.25 0.25
N LEU A 562 -18.02 21.35 0.68
CA LEU A 562 -18.95 20.62 -0.17
C LEU A 562 -20.33 21.27 -0.05
N THR A 563 -20.91 21.68 -1.17
CA THR A 563 -22.31 22.13 -1.23
C THR A 563 -23.13 21.13 -2.02
N ALA A 564 -24.14 20.54 -1.37
CA ALA A 564 -25.08 19.61 -1.98
C ALA A 564 -26.46 19.80 -1.36
N ASN A 565 -27.52 19.73 -2.17
CA ASN A 565 -28.91 19.92 -1.73
C ASN A 565 -29.12 21.23 -0.93
N GLY A 566 -28.46 22.32 -1.35
CA GLY A 566 -28.49 23.62 -0.65
C GLY A 566 -27.75 23.66 0.70
N GLN A 567 -27.15 22.56 1.15
CA GLN A 567 -26.38 22.49 2.40
C GLN A 567 -24.88 22.59 2.11
N ALA A 568 -24.21 23.55 2.74
CA ALA A 568 -22.75 23.63 2.75
C ALA A 568 -22.17 22.91 3.98
N ARG A 569 -21.25 21.98 3.75
CA ARG A 569 -20.45 21.30 4.77
C ARG A 569 -18.99 21.68 4.58
N THR A 570 -18.29 21.99 5.67
CA THR A 570 -16.88 22.39 5.63
C THR A 570 -16.04 21.49 6.51
N GLN A 571 -14.86 21.11 6.03
CA GLN A 571 -13.86 20.38 6.81
C GLN A 571 -12.47 20.99 6.65
N PRO A 572 -11.63 20.96 7.70
CA PRO A 572 -10.25 21.39 7.59
C PRO A 572 -9.43 20.39 6.76
N LEU A 573 -8.47 20.90 6.01
CA LEU A 573 -7.50 20.09 5.28
C LEU A 573 -6.09 20.62 5.56
N ALA A 574 -5.21 19.75 6.03
CA ALA A 574 -3.79 20.06 6.20
C ALA A 574 -2.99 19.52 5.01
N VAL A 575 -2.14 20.37 4.44
CA VAL A 575 -1.19 19.99 3.38
C VAL A 575 0.22 20.10 3.95
N ARG A 576 1.01 19.02 3.83
CA ARG A 576 2.44 19.03 4.15
C ARG A 576 3.29 18.89 2.89
N MET A 577 4.55 19.31 2.98
CA MET A 577 5.55 19.03 1.95
C MET A 577 5.98 17.56 2.00
N ASP A 578 6.37 16.98 0.87
CA ASP A 578 7.23 15.79 0.88
C ASP A 578 8.42 16.03 1.83
N PRO A 579 8.57 15.25 2.91
CA PRO A 579 9.62 15.45 3.91
C PRO A 579 11.04 15.29 3.36
N ARG A 580 11.22 14.70 2.16
CA ARG A 580 12.52 14.62 1.46
C ARG A 580 12.91 15.96 0.85
N VAL A 581 11.94 16.81 0.47
CA VAL A 581 12.21 18.13 -0.10
C VAL A 581 12.65 19.11 1.00
N LYS A 582 13.83 19.70 0.83
CA LYS A 582 14.45 20.63 1.80
C LYS A 582 14.37 22.10 1.39
N THR A 583 13.64 22.41 0.31
CA THR A 583 13.50 23.78 -0.20
C THR A 583 12.84 24.68 0.85
N PRO A 584 13.41 25.86 1.18
CA PRO A 584 12.85 26.77 2.17
C PRO A 584 11.42 27.25 1.81
N PRO A 585 10.51 27.43 2.80
CA PRO A 585 9.15 27.91 2.54
C PRO A 585 9.09 29.22 1.76
N ALA A 586 10.01 30.16 2.03
CA ALA A 586 10.09 31.43 1.30
C ALA A 586 10.42 31.24 -0.19
N ALA A 587 11.25 30.25 -0.52
CA ALA A 587 11.60 29.93 -1.90
C ALA A 587 10.41 29.27 -2.63
N LEU A 588 9.68 28.38 -1.97
CA LEU A 588 8.42 27.82 -2.50
C LEU A 588 7.37 28.92 -2.71
N ALA A 589 7.27 29.88 -1.79
CA ALA A 589 6.37 31.02 -1.93
C ALA A 589 6.76 31.92 -3.11
N ARG A 590 8.06 32.19 -3.30
CA ARG A 590 8.56 32.94 -4.47
C ARG A 590 8.26 32.22 -5.78
N LYS A 591 8.51 30.91 -5.83
CA LYS A 591 8.14 30.04 -6.96
C LYS A 591 6.65 30.19 -7.29
N LEU A 592 5.77 30.00 -6.30
CA LEU A 592 4.32 30.12 -6.50
C LEU A 592 3.92 31.51 -7.00
N ALA A 593 4.55 32.58 -6.47
CA ALA A 593 4.28 33.94 -6.91
C ALA A 593 4.63 34.13 -8.40
N ILE A 594 5.77 33.60 -8.86
CA ILE A 594 6.17 33.61 -10.28
C ILE A 594 5.15 32.82 -11.12
N GLU A 595 4.82 31.58 -10.74
CA GLU A 595 3.88 30.74 -11.49
C GLU A 595 2.50 31.40 -11.63
N ARG A 596 1.98 31.96 -10.54
CA ARG A 596 0.68 32.66 -10.54
C ARG A 596 0.72 33.90 -11.42
N GLN A 597 1.76 34.72 -11.31
CA GLN A 597 1.87 35.95 -12.08
C GLN A 597 2.04 35.68 -13.59
N VAL A 598 2.84 34.68 -13.95
CA VAL A 598 3.00 34.22 -15.34
C VAL A 598 1.67 33.66 -15.87
N GLY A 599 0.93 32.90 -15.04
CA GLY A 599 -0.41 32.43 -15.38
C GLY A 599 -1.40 33.55 -15.67
N GLU A 600 -1.38 34.63 -14.89
CA GLU A 600 -2.20 35.83 -15.18
C GLU A 600 -1.78 36.53 -16.48
N TRP A 601 -0.49 36.56 -16.78
CA TRP A 601 0.01 37.11 -18.04
C TRP A 601 -0.40 36.26 -19.24
N LEU A 602 -0.36 34.92 -19.13
CA LEU A 602 -0.84 33.99 -20.14
C LEU A 602 -2.35 34.19 -20.39
N ALA A 603 -3.14 34.26 -19.33
CA ALA A 603 -4.59 34.47 -19.44
C ALA A 603 -4.92 35.79 -20.15
N TRP A 604 -4.25 36.87 -19.77
CA TRP A 604 -4.39 38.16 -20.43
C TRP A 604 -3.95 38.12 -21.89
N GLN A 605 -2.79 37.52 -22.18
CA GLN A 605 -2.22 37.42 -23.52
C GLN A 605 -3.15 36.62 -24.44
N SER A 606 -3.60 35.45 -23.99
CA SER A 606 -4.46 34.54 -24.76
C SER A 606 -5.83 35.14 -25.04
N GLY A 607 -6.45 35.78 -24.04
CA GLY A 607 -7.72 36.49 -24.20
C GLY A 607 -7.61 37.66 -25.18
N THR A 608 -6.54 38.45 -25.08
CA THR A 608 -6.30 39.58 -25.99
C THR A 608 -6.06 39.12 -27.42
N LEU A 609 -5.22 38.10 -27.61
CA LEU A 609 -4.92 37.54 -28.93
C LEU A 609 -6.16 36.96 -29.60
N SER A 610 -6.98 36.22 -28.85
CA SER A 610 -8.26 35.68 -29.35
C SER A 610 -9.21 36.79 -29.80
N GLY A 611 -9.32 37.88 -29.01
CA GLY A 611 -10.14 39.04 -29.36
C GLY A 611 -9.67 39.80 -30.59
N LEU A 612 -8.36 39.89 -30.83
CA LEU A 612 -7.81 40.47 -32.06
C LEU A 612 -8.12 39.60 -33.28
N ARG A 613 -7.86 38.29 -33.18
CA ARG A 613 -8.14 37.34 -34.26
C ARG A 613 -9.61 37.31 -34.65
N SER A 614 -10.52 37.36 -33.67
CA SER A 614 -11.96 37.39 -33.95
C SER A 614 -12.41 38.66 -34.69
N ARG A 615 -11.70 39.77 -34.53
CA ARG A 615 -12.01 41.03 -35.24
C ARG A 615 -11.42 41.05 -36.65
N ARG A 616 -10.26 40.41 -36.86
CA ARG A 616 -9.53 40.45 -38.13
C ARG A 616 -10.04 39.43 -39.16
N GLY A 617 -10.44 38.24 -38.74
CA GLY A 617 -10.71 37.13 -39.67
C GLY A 617 -9.42 36.51 -40.26
N GLU A 618 -9.53 35.86 -41.42
CA GLU A 618 -8.47 34.99 -42.04
C GLU A 618 -7.27 35.74 -42.68
N GLY A 619 -7.03 37.01 -42.35
CA GLY A 619 -5.88 37.79 -42.84
C GLY A 619 -4.52 37.42 -42.20
N GLN A 620 -3.43 38.05 -42.64
CA GLN A 620 -2.10 37.88 -42.00
C GLN A 620 -2.01 38.53 -40.61
N PRO A 621 -1.18 37.99 -39.68
CA PRO A 621 -0.88 38.60 -38.37
C PRO A 621 -0.40 40.03 -38.52
N ASP A 622 -1.08 40.97 -37.84
CA ASP A 622 -0.52 42.30 -37.65
C ASP A 622 0.65 42.26 -36.64
N SER A 623 1.31 43.40 -36.47
CA SER A 623 2.49 43.53 -35.61
C SER A 623 2.18 43.19 -34.14
N ALA A 624 0.96 43.47 -33.65
CA ALA A 624 0.56 43.19 -32.28
C ALA A 624 0.22 41.71 -32.07
N GLU A 625 -0.44 41.05 -33.02
CA GLU A 625 -0.66 39.61 -32.96
C GLU A 625 0.68 38.84 -32.95
N ALA A 626 1.65 39.27 -33.77
CA ALA A 626 2.98 38.69 -33.78
C ALA A 626 3.70 38.89 -32.43
N ALA A 627 3.61 40.09 -31.85
CA ALA A 627 4.19 40.40 -30.54
C ALA A 627 3.55 39.57 -29.40
N LEU A 628 2.21 39.47 -29.38
CA LEU A 628 1.47 38.66 -28.39
C LEU A 628 1.76 37.16 -28.56
N THR A 629 1.90 36.68 -29.79
CA THR A 629 2.27 35.27 -30.06
C THR A 629 3.68 34.98 -29.56
N ARG A 630 4.63 35.90 -29.77
CA ARG A 630 5.99 35.77 -29.21
C ARG A 630 5.97 35.80 -27.68
N LEU A 631 5.22 36.72 -27.07
CA LEU A 631 5.08 36.80 -25.62
C LEU A 631 4.53 35.49 -25.05
N GLY A 632 3.48 34.91 -25.66
CA GLY A 632 2.91 33.63 -25.24
C GLY A 632 3.96 32.52 -25.17
N ARG A 633 4.81 32.40 -26.20
CA ARG A 633 5.93 31.43 -26.20
C ARG A 633 6.94 31.67 -25.08
N GLU A 634 7.33 32.92 -24.83
CA GLU A 634 8.28 33.24 -23.75
C GLU A 634 7.68 32.98 -22.36
N LEU A 635 6.39 33.28 -22.17
CA LEU A 635 5.66 32.99 -20.93
C LEU A 635 5.51 31.49 -20.69
N ASN A 636 5.12 30.72 -21.71
CA ASN A 636 5.02 29.26 -21.63
C ASN A 636 6.38 28.61 -21.33
N SER A 637 7.46 29.10 -21.95
CA SER A 637 8.82 28.63 -21.65
C SER A 637 9.23 28.91 -20.20
N LEU A 638 9.01 30.13 -19.69
CA LEU A 638 9.31 30.45 -18.29
C LEU A 638 8.47 29.61 -17.34
N TYR A 639 7.17 29.43 -17.61
CA TYR A 639 6.29 28.63 -16.79
C TYR A 639 6.76 27.16 -16.71
N GLY A 640 7.14 26.57 -17.84
CA GLY A 640 7.69 25.21 -17.91
C GLY A 640 8.90 25.02 -17.00
N VAL A 641 9.90 25.90 -17.12
CA VAL A 641 11.13 25.84 -16.31
C VAL A 641 10.84 25.97 -14.81
N VAL A 642 9.90 26.83 -14.43
CA VAL A 642 9.53 27.00 -13.02
C VAL A 642 8.75 25.79 -12.50
N TYR A 643 7.91 25.19 -13.34
CA TYR A 643 7.02 24.09 -12.96
C TYR A 643 7.78 22.82 -12.54
N GLU A 644 8.90 22.50 -13.17
CA GLU A 644 9.60 21.20 -13.11
C GLU A 644 9.83 20.65 -11.70
N ALA A 645 10.32 21.47 -10.76
CA ALA A 645 10.76 20.98 -9.45
C ALA A 645 10.24 21.83 -8.28
N ASP A 646 10.15 21.22 -7.10
CA ASP A 646 9.91 21.95 -5.86
C ASP A 646 11.21 22.55 -5.31
N ALA A 647 11.83 23.39 -6.13
CA ALA A 647 13.11 24.03 -5.89
C ALA A 647 12.99 25.56 -5.86
N ALA A 648 14.04 26.22 -5.35
CA ALA A 648 14.13 27.67 -5.40
C ALA A 648 14.28 28.15 -6.85
N PRO A 649 13.59 29.24 -7.27
CA PRO A 649 13.82 29.86 -8.56
C PRO A 649 15.30 30.22 -8.74
N THR A 650 15.87 29.90 -9.90
CA THR A 650 17.25 30.25 -10.21
C THR A 650 17.38 31.74 -10.49
N ALA A 651 18.60 32.28 -10.41
CA ALA A 651 18.86 33.67 -10.76
C ALA A 651 18.47 34.00 -12.22
N GLU A 652 18.53 33.02 -13.12
CA GLU A 652 18.10 33.21 -14.51
C GLU A 652 16.58 33.32 -14.61
N VAL A 653 15.84 32.44 -13.93
CA VAL A 653 14.37 32.52 -13.83
C VAL A 653 13.94 33.90 -13.33
N GLU A 654 14.58 34.41 -12.28
CA GLU A 654 14.29 35.75 -11.72
C GLU A 654 14.56 36.88 -12.72
N ARG A 655 15.68 36.82 -13.46
CA ARG A 655 16.00 37.79 -14.52
C ARG A 655 14.97 37.76 -15.65
N GLN A 656 14.59 36.57 -16.10
CA GLN A 656 13.61 36.38 -17.18
C GLN A 656 12.22 36.88 -16.74
N PHE A 657 11.81 36.57 -15.52
CA PHE A 657 10.56 37.07 -14.93
C PHE A 657 10.51 38.60 -14.93
N THR A 658 11.57 39.25 -14.44
CA THR A 658 11.65 40.73 -14.38
C THR A 658 11.64 41.36 -15.77
N ARG A 659 12.28 40.72 -16.76
CA ARG A 659 12.22 41.18 -18.16
C ARG A 659 10.79 41.10 -18.71
N LEU A 660 10.14 39.96 -18.52
CA LEU A 660 8.79 39.72 -19.04
C LEU A 660 7.75 40.62 -18.37
N GLU A 661 7.91 40.93 -17.09
CA GLU A 661 7.06 41.90 -16.38
C GLU A 661 7.03 43.26 -17.10
N ARG A 662 8.21 43.76 -17.50
CA ARG A 662 8.33 45.01 -18.27
C ARG A 662 7.67 44.89 -19.64
N THR A 663 7.94 43.80 -20.36
CA THR A 663 7.36 43.56 -21.68
C THR A 663 5.83 43.48 -21.65
N VAL A 664 5.26 42.79 -20.65
CA VAL A 664 3.81 42.71 -20.46
C VAL A 664 3.24 44.10 -20.14
N GLY A 665 3.91 44.89 -19.30
CA GLY A 665 3.51 46.26 -18.98
C GLY A 665 3.46 47.19 -20.21
N GLU A 666 4.49 47.15 -21.05
CA GLU A 666 4.56 47.92 -22.30
C GLU A 666 3.44 47.52 -23.28
N LEU A 667 3.22 46.21 -23.48
CA LEU A 667 2.19 45.72 -24.38
C LEU A 667 0.77 46.03 -23.87
N ARG A 668 0.51 45.88 -22.56
CA ARG A 668 -0.76 46.27 -21.95
C ARG A 668 -1.08 47.74 -22.19
N SER A 669 -0.07 48.61 -22.12
CA SER A 669 -0.23 50.05 -22.35
C SER A 669 -0.58 50.35 -23.80
N ARG A 670 0.13 49.74 -24.76
CA ARG A 670 -0.16 49.89 -26.21
C ARG A 670 -1.56 49.41 -26.59
N VAL A 671 -1.98 48.27 -26.05
CA VAL A 671 -3.34 47.71 -26.29
C VAL A 671 -4.42 48.65 -25.75
N LYS A 672 -4.21 49.27 -24.58
CA LYS A 672 -5.15 50.26 -24.01
C LYS A 672 -5.25 51.55 -24.83
N GLU A 673 -4.14 52.00 -25.41
CA GLU A 673 -4.10 53.26 -26.19
C GLU A 673 -4.71 53.13 -27.58
N GLY A 674 -5.18 51.95 -27.99
CA GLY A 674 -5.63 51.70 -29.38
C GLY A 674 -4.48 51.83 -30.41
N ARG A 675 -3.26 52.02 -29.92
CA ARG A 675 -2.02 52.11 -30.70
C ARG A 675 -1.48 50.70 -30.88
N VAL A 676 -2.21 49.92 -31.65
CA VAL A 676 -1.63 48.77 -32.34
C VAL A 676 -0.90 49.33 -33.56
N PRO A 677 0.42 49.11 -33.72
CA PRO A 677 1.13 49.52 -34.92
C PRO A 677 0.65 48.78 -36.16
#